data_AF-A0A972DBR6-F1
#
_entry.id   AF-A0A972DBR6-F1
#
_cell.length_a   1.000
_cell.length_b   1.000
_cell.length_c   1.000
_cell.angle_alpha   90.00
_cell.angle_beta   90.00
_cell.angle_gamma   90.00
#
_symmetry.space_group_name_H-M   'P 1'
#
loop_
_entity.id
_entity.type
_entity.pdbx_description
1 polymer ?
#
loop_
_entity_poly.entity_id
_entity_poly.type
_entity_poly.pdbx_seq_one_letter_code
_entity_poly.pdbx_strand_id
1 'polypeptide(L)'
;MDRSNHKPSSGWKHTTAEPFTRALLALLVAALAGCVAPDPSRAPATPEQERTQEAVAGAHCPETLPAPKPLPGIPEEARTLDYWLGATGRALDLDAPLVDAAWKHAHNAAVHGEGGVAPLSAGSLYEPVDWAETIERLNVRLEHTHRALQEGKLVDAEGAPIEVGPFEPIADEAALPGRTDELRVALEPIPLRCAPRAEGFYRAPVDLAFDRNNCSLVREGEEVRVLGRWPNGMQLVRTRYALGFIAGDAKLGPPLDHVQARKERLAAVESAPPLTRRAFLTRAFSHLDEPYGWGGHGGGRDCSRFVLDVLAEFGVEMPRNSASQALAGHYSIDVEGMENLEAKLALLDAAHESGLVLLEFAGHIMVYLGRYEDGRPMVLHSFSEYLEPCLGGGETVRRADRVDVSDLSLGEGTSRTSFLERIRRITVLGARTPEALAGVAEYRRASPAHAASECKDSLDVAIFAFPRVPHTGAPLRVVATTRRDLGPTDLSLFDEQGRRVPVDFRKLGGPVHGYVLVAEGLSPGRYEARLGDGPTRHACQRVVVRRAPPEPTPRDPETPAPAWTPRWKWEEDTENLFATFVEHLFADAAAGQTFEHLDAVLDDPAKNLLHDALGLGEDARLRLVPDCADLPYFLRAYFAWKLSLPFGFRACTRGRDDRAPRCEPTLVTSLEPVSAPDDVEAFRVFLRTTANTVHSSSMRTRPRDEHADAYPVALTTAALSPGTVFADPFGHILVLVRQVPQRKDEPGVLLAVDAQPDGNMGMRTFWRGSFLFDPSTRAAGAGFKAFRPLVLDRESGAIVPLPYEAIRGPHAFSMEQYEGSLDDFYRRVDRAISPRPLDAERELLRLVDALEENVVRRVLSVQNGEAFVRARGVVIPMPEGAAIFQTSGPWEDFATPSRDLRLLISVDEVRGFPKRAAADPDRFVGEVDQAALEAALARELDRRRFTYVGSDGSPVELRLRDVVERAARLEVAYNPNDCVEVRWGAPDGSAEMARCTRRAPDEQRARMEELRGWFRDRNRPAR
;
A
#
# COMPACT_ATOMS: atom_id res chain seq x y z
N MET A 1 -31.16 29.32 43.58
CA MET A 1 -31.53 30.41 42.66
C MET A 1 -30.61 30.26 41.45
N ASP A 2 -30.99 29.36 40.55
CA ASP A 2 -31.81 29.58 39.34
C ASP A 2 -30.88 29.83 38.14
N ARG A 3 -30.49 28.76 37.44
CA ARG A 3 -31.04 28.30 36.14
C ARG A 3 -30.41 29.02 34.95
N SER A 4 -29.49 28.33 34.27
CA SER A 4 -29.67 28.00 32.84
C SER A 4 -28.65 26.94 32.40
N ASN A 5 -29.20 25.82 31.93
CA ASN A 5 -28.58 24.68 31.25
C ASN A 5 -27.54 25.07 30.20
N HIS A 6 -26.57 24.19 29.93
CA HIS A 6 -26.39 23.53 28.62
C HIS A 6 -25.55 22.25 28.76
N LYS A 7 -26.08 21.15 28.20
CA LYS A 7 -25.42 19.84 28.01
C LYS A 7 -24.67 19.81 26.67
N PRO A 8 -23.71 18.89 26.49
CA PRO A 8 -22.93 18.74 25.26
C PRO A 8 -23.65 17.84 24.24
N SER A 9 -23.50 18.12 22.94
CA SER A 9 -23.99 17.26 21.85
C SER A 9 -22.89 16.95 20.84
N SER A 10 -22.79 15.65 20.55
CA SER A 10 -22.09 15.00 19.46
C SER A 10 -22.64 15.36 18.07
N GLY A 11 -21.84 15.12 17.02
CA GLY A 11 -22.34 14.93 15.66
C GLY A 11 -21.59 15.71 14.58
N TRP A 12 -20.56 15.09 13.99
CA TRP A 12 -20.07 15.49 12.66
C TRP A 12 -20.89 14.75 11.61
N LYS A 13 -21.78 15.48 10.93
CA LYS A 13 -22.47 15.05 9.71
C LYS A 13 -22.04 15.98 8.57
N HIS A 14 -21.67 15.34 7.46
CA HIS A 14 -21.44 15.94 6.15
C HIS A 14 -22.63 16.82 5.74
N THR A 15 -22.34 18.07 5.37
CA THR A 15 -23.29 19.00 4.76
C THR A 15 -23.43 18.74 3.27
N THR A 16 -24.67 18.56 2.87
CA THR A 16 -25.23 18.49 1.51
C THR A 16 -25.16 19.86 0.81
N ALA A 17 -24.85 19.84 -0.50
CA ALA A 17 -24.97 20.98 -1.39
C ALA A 17 -25.86 20.60 -2.59
N GLU A 18 -26.91 21.38 -2.81
CA GLU A 18 -27.79 21.43 -3.99
C GLU A 18 -28.37 22.86 -4.08
N PRO A 19 -28.99 23.31 -5.20
CA PRO A 19 -28.51 23.31 -6.58
C PRO A 19 -28.85 24.65 -7.30
N PHE A 20 -27.91 25.33 -7.94
CA PHE A 20 -28.25 26.48 -8.83
C PHE A 20 -27.23 26.67 -9.94
N THR A 21 -27.43 26.00 -11.09
CA THR A 21 -27.23 26.55 -12.45
C THR A 21 -27.47 25.46 -13.53
N ARG A 22 -28.75 25.15 -13.78
CA ARG A 22 -29.20 24.53 -15.05
C ARG A 22 -30.15 25.51 -15.74
N ALA A 23 -29.60 26.56 -16.36
CA ALA A 23 -30.38 27.48 -17.19
C ALA A 23 -29.59 28.26 -18.25
N LEU A 24 -28.28 28.03 -18.46
CA LEU A 24 -27.48 28.84 -19.39
C LEU A 24 -26.69 28.05 -20.45
N LEU A 25 -27.03 26.78 -20.69
CA LEU A 25 -26.31 25.93 -21.66
C LEU A 25 -27.21 25.33 -22.78
N ALA A 26 -28.37 25.95 -23.04
CA ALA A 26 -29.29 25.51 -24.09
C ALA A 26 -29.44 26.50 -25.26
N LEU A 27 -28.61 27.55 -25.34
CA LEU A 27 -28.73 28.61 -26.37
C LEU A 27 -27.42 28.97 -27.09
N LEU A 28 -26.38 28.13 -26.98
CA LEU A 28 -25.06 28.39 -27.59
C LEU A 28 -24.51 27.23 -28.45
N VAL A 29 -25.38 26.33 -28.92
CA VAL A 29 -25.02 25.22 -29.85
C VAL A 29 -25.70 25.38 -31.23
N ALA A 30 -26.53 26.40 -31.45
CA ALA A 30 -27.29 26.58 -32.70
C ALA A 30 -26.77 27.69 -33.65
N ALA A 31 -25.47 28.04 -33.61
CA ALA A 31 -24.94 29.14 -34.44
C ALA A 31 -23.54 28.93 -35.05
N LEU A 32 -23.11 27.68 -35.26
CA LEU A 32 -21.88 27.39 -36.04
C LEU A 32 -22.06 26.22 -37.04
N ALA A 33 -23.27 26.03 -37.55
CA ALA A 33 -23.52 25.18 -38.72
C ALA A 33 -23.79 26.06 -39.93
N GLY A 34 -22.73 26.61 -40.52
CA GLY A 34 -22.80 27.41 -41.73
C GLY A 34 -21.46 27.46 -42.44
N CYS A 35 -21.40 26.83 -43.61
CA CYS A 35 -20.32 26.89 -44.61
C CYS A 35 -19.06 26.05 -44.33
N VAL A 36 -19.13 24.74 -44.59
CA VAL A 36 -17.97 23.95 -45.05
C VAL A 36 -18.24 23.56 -46.50
N ALA A 37 -17.34 23.95 -47.40
CA ALA A 37 -17.40 23.59 -48.82
C ALA A 37 -17.06 22.09 -49.01
N PRO A 38 -17.58 21.41 -50.05
CA PRO A 38 -17.29 19.99 -50.26
C PRO A 38 -15.86 19.79 -50.77
N ASP A 39 -15.19 18.80 -50.19
CA ASP A 39 -13.91 18.26 -50.64
C ASP A 39 -14.06 17.55 -52.01
N PRO A 40 -13.33 17.96 -53.07
CA PRO A 40 -13.44 17.37 -54.40
C PRO A 40 -12.68 16.04 -54.55
N SER A 41 -12.14 15.45 -53.48
CA SER A 41 -11.35 14.20 -53.54
C SER A 41 -12.11 12.92 -53.19
N ARG A 42 -13.43 12.98 -52.91
CA ARG A 42 -14.23 11.80 -52.57
C ARG A 42 -14.78 11.11 -53.82
N ALA A 43 -14.25 9.93 -54.14
CA ALA A 43 -14.82 9.05 -55.16
C ALA A 43 -16.28 8.66 -54.79
N PRO A 44 -17.20 8.55 -55.76
CA PRO A 44 -18.57 8.14 -55.48
C PRO A 44 -18.59 6.74 -54.86
N ALA A 45 -19.39 6.59 -53.81
CA ALA A 45 -19.61 5.31 -53.14
C ALA A 45 -20.06 4.25 -54.15
N THR A 46 -19.54 3.03 -54.03
CA THR A 46 -19.96 1.93 -54.89
C THR A 46 -21.41 1.53 -54.56
N PRO A 47 -22.16 0.92 -55.51
CA PRO A 47 -23.51 0.39 -55.24
C PRO A 47 -23.59 -0.67 -54.13
N GLU A 48 -22.43 -1.12 -53.63
CA GLU A 48 -22.25 -2.04 -52.51
C GLU A 48 -22.23 -1.30 -51.16
N GLN A 49 -21.72 -0.06 -51.12
CA GLN A 49 -21.69 0.83 -49.96
C GLN A 49 -23.07 1.48 -49.70
N GLU A 50 -23.83 1.79 -50.76
CA GLU A 50 -25.23 2.23 -50.62
C GLU A 50 -26.15 1.09 -50.15
N ARG A 51 -25.88 -0.16 -50.60
CA ARG A 51 -26.60 -1.35 -50.13
C ARG A 51 -26.33 -1.68 -48.65
N THR A 52 -25.15 -1.38 -48.14
CA THR A 52 -24.83 -1.53 -46.71
C THR A 52 -25.46 -0.41 -45.87
N GLN A 53 -25.55 0.82 -46.39
CA GLN A 53 -26.24 1.91 -45.69
C GLN A 53 -27.77 1.76 -45.65
N GLU A 54 -28.41 1.24 -46.71
CA GLU A 54 -29.85 0.91 -46.69
C GLU A 54 -30.17 -0.30 -45.79
N ALA A 55 -29.26 -1.28 -45.67
CA ALA A 55 -29.42 -2.40 -44.74
C ALA A 55 -29.32 -1.98 -43.27
N VAL A 56 -28.52 -0.96 -42.94
CA VAL A 56 -28.37 -0.40 -41.59
C VAL A 56 -29.59 0.43 -41.17
N ALA A 57 -30.27 1.09 -42.11
CA ALA A 57 -31.45 1.91 -41.82
C ALA A 57 -32.72 1.12 -41.46
N GLY A 58 -32.75 -0.20 -41.69
CA GLY A 58 -33.88 -1.09 -41.40
C GLY A 58 -33.64 -2.09 -40.26
N ALA A 59 -32.47 -2.07 -39.61
CA ALA A 59 -32.11 -3.04 -38.58
C ALA A 59 -32.82 -2.74 -37.24
N HIS A 60 -33.97 -3.38 -37.00
CA HIS A 60 -34.60 -3.38 -35.68
C HIS A 60 -33.76 -4.23 -34.71
N CYS A 61 -33.21 -3.59 -33.67
CA CYS A 61 -32.43 -4.27 -32.64
C CYS A 61 -33.37 -4.96 -31.64
N PRO A 62 -33.43 -6.30 -31.59
CA PRO A 62 -34.22 -6.99 -30.58
C PRO A 62 -33.67 -6.68 -29.18
N GLU A 63 -34.56 -6.42 -28.22
CA GLU A 63 -34.15 -6.13 -26.83
C GLU A 63 -33.41 -7.31 -26.19
N THR A 64 -33.78 -8.54 -26.54
CA THR A 64 -33.18 -9.77 -25.98
C THR A 64 -33.09 -10.87 -27.03
N LEU A 65 -31.95 -11.57 -27.06
CA LEU A 65 -31.71 -12.75 -27.90
C LEU A 65 -30.98 -13.85 -27.11
N PRO A 66 -31.13 -15.14 -27.47
CA PRO A 66 -30.24 -16.17 -26.95
C PRO A 66 -28.80 -15.91 -27.40
N ALA A 67 -27.84 -16.21 -26.53
CA ALA A 67 -26.43 -16.22 -26.87
C ALA A 67 -26.11 -17.43 -27.77
N PRO A 68 -25.27 -17.26 -28.80
CA PRO A 68 -24.84 -18.38 -29.63
C PRO A 68 -24.05 -19.41 -28.81
N LYS A 69 -23.92 -20.62 -29.35
CA LYS A 69 -23.13 -21.71 -28.79
C LYS A 69 -22.29 -22.34 -29.91
N PRO A 70 -20.95 -22.20 -29.90
CA PRO A 70 -20.11 -21.42 -28.99
C PRO A 70 -20.46 -19.93 -28.90
N LEU A 71 -20.00 -19.26 -27.83
CA LEU A 71 -20.09 -17.80 -27.72
C LEU A 71 -19.28 -17.10 -28.84
N PRO A 72 -19.56 -15.81 -29.14
CA PRO A 72 -18.91 -15.12 -30.25
C PRO A 72 -17.39 -15.18 -30.14
N GLY A 73 -16.72 -15.53 -31.25
CA GLY A 73 -15.27 -15.60 -31.32
C GLY A 73 -14.62 -16.77 -30.57
N ILE A 74 -15.36 -17.64 -29.90
CA ILE A 74 -14.81 -18.75 -29.11
C ILE A 74 -14.70 -20.01 -29.98
N PRO A 75 -13.48 -20.52 -30.24
CA PRO A 75 -13.29 -21.78 -30.96
C PRO A 75 -13.84 -22.98 -30.16
N GLU A 76 -14.23 -24.07 -30.84
CA GLU A 76 -14.78 -25.25 -30.15
C GLU A 76 -13.74 -25.92 -29.23
N GLU A 77 -12.48 -25.96 -29.66
CA GLU A 77 -11.35 -26.48 -28.90
C GLU A 77 -11.13 -25.72 -27.59
N ALA A 78 -11.38 -24.39 -27.56
CA ALA A 78 -11.25 -23.57 -26.36
C ALA A 78 -12.32 -23.92 -25.30
N ARG A 79 -13.39 -24.63 -25.68
CA ARG A 79 -14.41 -25.15 -24.76
C ARG A 79 -14.08 -26.54 -24.23
N THR A 80 -12.89 -27.07 -24.51
CA THR A 80 -12.46 -28.41 -24.07
C THR A 80 -11.47 -28.34 -22.91
N LEU A 81 -11.59 -29.28 -21.97
CA LEU A 81 -10.61 -29.45 -20.89
C LEU A 81 -9.21 -29.74 -21.44
N ASP A 82 -9.11 -30.59 -22.47
CA ASP A 82 -7.83 -31.03 -23.04
C ASP A 82 -7.00 -29.86 -23.58
N TYR A 83 -7.65 -28.87 -24.20
CA TYR A 83 -6.95 -27.66 -24.65
C TYR A 83 -6.28 -26.94 -23.47
N TRP A 84 -7.02 -26.68 -22.39
CA TRP A 84 -6.48 -25.93 -21.24
C TRP A 84 -5.46 -26.72 -20.45
N LEU A 85 -5.63 -28.04 -20.30
CA LEU A 85 -4.58 -28.87 -19.72
C LEU A 85 -3.30 -28.87 -20.58
N GLY A 86 -3.42 -28.86 -21.91
CA GLY A 86 -2.28 -28.76 -22.81
C GLY A 86 -1.65 -27.37 -22.87
N ALA A 87 -2.45 -26.31 -22.83
CA ALA A 87 -1.99 -24.92 -22.89
C ALA A 87 -1.30 -24.51 -21.58
N THR A 88 -1.99 -24.64 -20.45
CA THR A 88 -1.46 -24.28 -19.13
C THR A 88 -0.30 -25.21 -18.74
N GLY A 89 -0.37 -26.50 -19.09
CA GLY A 89 0.67 -27.49 -18.78
C GLY A 89 2.00 -27.30 -19.52
N ARG A 90 2.05 -26.45 -20.55
CA ARG A 90 3.31 -26.06 -21.21
C ARG A 90 4.18 -25.15 -20.35
N ALA A 91 3.57 -24.37 -19.47
CA ALA A 91 4.26 -23.37 -18.64
C ALA A 91 4.25 -23.71 -17.14
N LEU A 92 3.24 -24.43 -16.67
CA LEU A 92 3.01 -24.67 -15.24
C LEU A 92 2.89 -26.16 -14.92
N ASP A 93 3.38 -26.55 -13.74
CA ASP A 93 3.08 -27.86 -13.18
C ASP A 93 1.61 -27.91 -12.72
N LEU A 94 0.80 -28.70 -13.43
CA LEU A 94 -0.64 -28.81 -13.18
C LEU A 94 -1.00 -29.71 -12.00
N ASP A 95 -0.07 -30.55 -11.57
CA ASP A 95 -0.27 -31.58 -10.55
C ASP A 95 0.38 -31.19 -9.21
N ALA A 96 1.15 -30.11 -9.18
CA ALA A 96 1.60 -29.47 -7.97
C ALA A 96 0.41 -29.02 -7.08
N PRO A 97 0.38 -29.39 -5.79
CA PRO A 97 -0.59 -28.87 -4.84
C PRO A 97 -0.48 -27.35 -4.71
N LEU A 98 -1.61 -26.65 -4.85
CA LEU A 98 -1.66 -25.19 -4.73
C LEU A 98 -1.71 -24.72 -3.28
N VAL A 99 -2.27 -25.56 -2.40
CA VAL A 99 -2.44 -25.30 -0.97
C VAL A 99 -2.27 -26.60 -0.20
N ASP A 100 -1.81 -26.52 1.05
CA ASP A 100 -1.70 -27.65 1.97
C ASP A 100 -2.86 -27.69 2.98
N ALA A 101 -2.89 -28.72 3.84
CA ALA A 101 -3.95 -28.87 4.84
C ALA A 101 -3.97 -27.72 5.86
N ALA A 102 -2.80 -27.22 6.29
CA ALA A 102 -2.70 -26.13 7.25
C ALA A 102 -3.31 -24.84 6.68
N TRP A 103 -3.04 -24.55 5.40
CA TRP A 103 -3.66 -23.46 4.66
C TRP A 103 -5.18 -23.62 4.60
N LYS A 104 -5.69 -24.83 4.27
CA LYS A 104 -7.15 -25.08 4.18
C LYS A 104 -7.84 -24.81 5.51
N HIS A 105 -7.27 -25.28 6.61
CA HIS A 105 -7.82 -25.03 7.95
C HIS A 105 -7.82 -23.54 8.31
N ALA A 106 -6.69 -22.85 8.09
CA ALA A 106 -6.58 -21.42 8.35
C ALA A 106 -7.57 -20.59 7.51
N HIS A 107 -7.68 -20.94 6.23
CA HIS A 107 -8.60 -20.32 5.29
C HIS A 107 -10.06 -20.53 5.70
N ASN A 108 -10.46 -21.77 5.99
CA ASN A 108 -11.83 -22.09 6.39
C ASN A 108 -12.18 -21.40 7.72
N ALA A 109 -11.26 -21.39 8.69
CA ALA A 109 -11.45 -20.67 9.96
C ALA A 109 -11.67 -19.16 9.74
N ALA A 110 -10.87 -18.54 8.86
CA ALA A 110 -11.02 -17.13 8.49
C ALA A 110 -12.36 -16.83 7.79
N VAL A 111 -12.82 -17.72 6.89
CA VAL A 111 -14.13 -17.61 6.21
C VAL A 111 -15.30 -17.66 7.21
N HIS A 112 -15.16 -18.43 8.29
CA HIS A 112 -16.21 -18.57 9.32
C HIS A 112 -16.10 -17.57 10.46
N GLY A 113 -15.12 -16.67 10.43
CA GLY A 113 -14.91 -15.65 11.44
C GLY A 113 -14.37 -16.19 12.78
N GLU A 114 -13.82 -17.41 12.80
CA GLU A 114 -13.25 -18.00 14.02
C GLU A 114 -12.14 -17.08 14.57
N GLY A 115 -12.29 -16.65 15.83
CA GLY A 115 -11.38 -15.70 16.48
C GLY A 115 -11.71 -14.21 16.32
N GLY A 116 -12.89 -13.85 15.80
CA GLY A 116 -13.40 -12.46 15.78
C GLY A 116 -13.12 -11.71 14.47
N VAL A 117 -13.14 -12.41 13.34
CA VAL A 117 -12.66 -11.94 12.04
C VAL A 117 -13.83 -11.59 11.08
N ALA A 118 -14.28 -10.32 11.07
CA ALA A 118 -15.09 -9.74 9.97
C ALA A 118 -14.14 -9.22 8.85
N PRO A 119 -14.44 -9.31 7.53
CA PRO A 119 -15.76 -9.28 6.88
C PRO A 119 -16.20 -10.54 6.11
N LEU A 120 -15.45 -11.64 6.16
CA LEU A 120 -15.77 -12.88 5.42
C LEU A 120 -16.86 -13.74 6.09
N SER A 121 -17.04 -13.57 7.42
CA SER A 121 -17.79 -14.47 8.31
C SER A 121 -19.15 -14.91 7.75
N ALA A 122 -19.29 -16.19 7.41
CA ALA A 122 -20.59 -16.86 7.34
C ALA A 122 -21.14 -17.19 8.74
N GLY A 123 -20.29 -17.07 9.76
CA GLY A 123 -20.48 -17.59 11.11
C GLY A 123 -20.26 -19.10 11.16
N SER A 124 -19.58 -19.59 12.20
CA SER A 124 -19.36 -21.03 12.38
C SER A 124 -20.68 -21.78 12.66
N LEU A 125 -20.80 -22.99 12.12
CA LEU A 125 -21.86 -23.94 12.47
C LEU A 125 -21.56 -24.68 13.78
N TYR A 126 -20.29 -24.74 14.17
CA TYR A 126 -19.83 -25.66 15.21
C TYR A 126 -19.44 -24.96 16.51
N GLU A 127 -18.97 -23.71 16.43
CA GLU A 127 -18.63 -22.90 17.61
C GLU A 127 -19.89 -22.29 18.26
N PRO A 128 -19.83 -21.83 19.53
CA PRO A 128 -20.93 -21.08 20.14
C PRO A 128 -21.39 -19.91 19.28
N VAL A 129 -22.69 -19.64 19.22
CA VAL A 129 -23.24 -18.53 18.43
C VAL A 129 -22.82 -17.20 19.05
N ASP A 130 -22.14 -16.36 18.26
CA ASP A 130 -22.06 -14.92 18.55
C ASP A 130 -23.42 -14.27 18.22
N TRP A 131 -24.28 -14.16 19.22
CA TRP A 131 -25.63 -13.62 19.03
C TRP A 131 -25.61 -12.14 18.66
N ALA A 132 -24.63 -11.36 19.14
CA ALA A 132 -24.53 -9.94 18.82
C ALA A 132 -24.25 -9.75 17.32
N GLU A 133 -23.21 -10.40 16.80
CA GLU A 133 -22.88 -10.37 15.36
C GLU A 133 -24.05 -10.93 14.52
N THR A 134 -24.65 -12.03 14.97
CA THR A 134 -25.75 -12.68 14.25
C THR A 134 -26.96 -11.76 14.11
N ILE A 135 -27.34 -11.07 15.18
CA ILE A 135 -28.47 -10.15 15.22
C ILE A 135 -28.18 -8.89 14.41
N GLU A 136 -26.98 -8.33 14.51
CA GLU A 136 -26.56 -7.18 13.70
C GLU A 136 -26.71 -7.49 12.21
N ARG A 137 -26.16 -8.62 11.75
CA ARG A 137 -26.24 -9.05 10.35
C ARG A 137 -27.67 -9.32 9.90
N LEU A 138 -28.48 -9.92 10.77
CA LEU A 138 -29.89 -10.15 10.50
C LEU A 138 -30.66 -8.83 10.33
N ASN A 139 -30.47 -7.88 11.25
CA ASN A 139 -31.11 -6.57 11.20
C ASN A 139 -30.72 -5.78 9.94
N VAL A 140 -29.43 -5.74 9.60
CA VAL A 140 -28.95 -5.09 8.36
C VAL A 140 -29.65 -5.67 7.13
N ARG A 141 -29.77 -6.99 7.06
CA ARG A 141 -30.44 -7.65 5.93
C ARG A 141 -31.93 -7.33 5.87
N LEU A 142 -32.63 -7.46 7.00
CA LEU A 142 -34.06 -7.24 7.03
C LEU A 142 -34.41 -5.77 6.76
N GLU A 143 -33.60 -4.82 7.25
CA GLU A 143 -33.74 -3.40 6.95
C GLU A 143 -33.57 -3.11 5.45
N HIS A 144 -32.56 -3.72 4.81
CA HIS A 144 -32.35 -3.58 3.36
C HIS A 144 -33.58 -4.03 2.56
N THR A 145 -34.11 -5.22 2.86
CA THR A 145 -35.32 -5.75 2.22
C THR A 145 -36.52 -4.87 2.50
N HIS A 146 -36.71 -4.46 3.76
CA HIS A 146 -37.81 -3.59 4.16
C HIS A 146 -37.81 -2.29 3.37
N ARG A 147 -36.66 -1.62 3.27
CA ARG A 147 -36.50 -0.38 2.49
C ARG A 147 -36.81 -0.60 1.01
N ALA A 148 -36.33 -1.68 0.41
CA ALA A 148 -36.59 -1.98 -1.00
C ALA A 148 -38.08 -2.20 -1.30
N LEU A 149 -38.82 -2.83 -0.37
CA LEU A 149 -40.27 -2.99 -0.47
C LEU A 149 -41.01 -1.66 -0.28
N GLN A 150 -40.61 -0.85 0.71
CA GLN A 150 -41.18 0.49 0.95
C GLN A 150 -41.01 1.43 -0.25
N GLU A 151 -39.86 1.38 -0.91
CA GLU A 151 -39.55 2.19 -2.08
C GLU A 151 -40.20 1.66 -3.37
N GLY A 152 -40.97 0.57 -3.31
CA GLY A 152 -41.61 -0.06 -4.47
C GLY A 152 -40.62 -0.65 -5.47
N LYS A 153 -39.37 -0.93 -5.06
CA LYS A 153 -38.33 -1.51 -5.92
C LYS A 153 -38.53 -3.01 -6.15
N LEU A 154 -39.34 -3.65 -5.32
CA LEU A 154 -39.65 -5.07 -5.36
C LEU A 154 -41.16 -5.27 -5.53
N VAL A 155 -41.52 -6.17 -6.45
CA VAL A 155 -42.89 -6.57 -6.79
C VAL A 155 -43.02 -8.09 -6.68
N ASP A 156 -44.24 -8.60 -6.61
CA ASP A 156 -44.52 -10.04 -6.65
C ASP A 156 -44.38 -10.62 -8.07
N ALA A 157 -44.69 -11.91 -8.23
CA ALA A 157 -44.56 -12.63 -9.50
C ALA A 157 -45.51 -12.09 -10.58
N GLU A 158 -46.61 -11.45 -10.17
CA GLU A 158 -47.60 -10.82 -11.03
C GLU A 158 -47.28 -9.34 -11.32
N GLY A 159 -46.22 -8.79 -10.72
CA GLY A 159 -45.79 -7.42 -10.87
C GLY A 159 -46.54 -6.42 -9.97
N ALA A 160 -47.29 -6.89 -8.99
CA ALA A 160 -47.99 -6.05 -8.04
C ALA A 160 -47.09 -5.67 -6.83
N PRO A 161 -47.34 -4.51 -6.19
CA PRO A 161 -46.61 -4.11 -4.98
C PRO A 161 -46.81 -5.10 -3.84
N ILE A 162 -45.72 -5.47 -3.17
CA ILE A 162 -45.76 -6.38 -2.01
C ILE A 162 -46.09 -5.58 -0.74
N GLU A 163 -47.04 -6.08 0.06
CA GLU A 163 -47.40 -5.46 1.34
C GLU A 163 -46.21 -5.43 2.32
N VAL A 164 -45.85 -4.22 2.73
CA VAL A 164 -44.80 -3.96 3.71
C VAL A 164 -45.34 -4.21 5.12
N GLY A 165 -44.96 -5.34 5.72
CA GLY A 165 -45.27 -5.62 7.12
C GLY A 165 -44.45 -4.74 8.09
N PRO A 166 -44.84 -4.63 9.37
CA PRO A 166 -44.04 -3.93 10.37
C PRO A 166 -42.68 -4.62 10.52
N PHE A 167 -41.60 -3.84 10.42
CA PHE A 167 -40.24 -4.29 10.69
C PHE A 167 -39.74 -3.66 11.98
N GLU A 168 -39.69 -4.46 13.03
CA GLU A 168 -39.05 -4.08 14.29
C GLU A 168 -37.64 -4.70 14.33
N PRO A 169 -36.58 -3.90 14.52
CA PRO A 169 -35.24 -4.41 14.73
C PRO A 169 -35.19 -5.31 15.96
N ILE A 170 -34.46 -6.43 15.86
CA ILE A 170 -34.24 -7.33 17.00
C ILE A 170 -33.20 -6.67 17.91
N ALA A 171 -33.59 -6.37 19.14
CA ALA A 171 -32.74 -5.63 20.08
C ALA A 171 -31.59 -6.49 20.64
N ASP A 172 -31.88 -7.73 21.01
CA ASP A 172 -30.95 -8.67 21.62
C ASP A 172 -31.39 -10.13 21.41
N GLU A 173 -30.60 -11.06 21.94
CA GLU A 173 -30.84 -12.50 21.94
C GLU A 173 -32.23 -12.89 22.44
N ALA A 174 -32.75 -12.22 23.48
CA ALA A 174 -34.02 -12.56 24.11
C ALA A 174 -35.22 -12.13 23.23
N ALA A 175 -35.04 -11.11 22.40
CA ALA A 175 -36.03 -10.67 21.43
C ALA A 175 -36.10 -11.55 20.16
N LEU A 176 -35.18 -12.52 19.98
CA LEU A 176 -35.14 -13.37 18.80
C LEU A 176 -36.30 -14.40 18.79
N PRO A 177 -37.18 -14.40 17.77
CA PRO A 177 -38.35 -15.29 17.74
C PRO A 177 -37.99 -16.77 17.81
N GLY A 178 -38.56 -17.48 18.79
CA GLY A 178 -38.43 -18.94 18.92
C GLY A 178 -36.98 -19.42 18.95
N ARG A 179 -36.08 -18.64 19.60
CA ARG A 179 -34.64 -18.92 19.65
C ARG A 179 -34.35 -20.37 20.00
N THR A 180 -33.47 -20.97 19.22
CA THR A 180 -32.97 -22.34 19.41
C THR A 180 -31.52 -22.42 18.94
N ASP A 181 -30.89 -23.58 19.14
CA ASP A 181 -29.56 -23.88 18.63
C ASP A 181 -29.51 -25.38 18.30
N GLU A 182 -29.88 -25.72 17.06
CA GLU A 182 -29.94 -27.10 16.60
C GLU A 182 -29.16 -27.26 15.29
N LEU A 183 -28.03 -27.97 15.33
CA LEU A 183 -27.35 -28.43 14.12
C LEU A 183 -28.06 -29.65 13.53
N ARG A 184 -28.40 -29.61 12.23
CA ARG A 184 -29.12 -30.67 11.52
C ARG A 184 -28.55 -30.82 10.10
N VAL A 185 -29.06 -31.79 9.35
CA VAL A 185 -28.71 -32.04 7.94
C VAL A 185 -29.96 -31.90 7.07
N ALA A 186 -29.84 -31.25 5.91
CA ALA A 186 -30.89 -31.21 4.90
C ALA A 186 -31.08 -32.59 4.26
N LEU A 187 -32.32 -33.09 4.22
CA LEU A 187 -32.65 -34.39 3.61
C LEU A 187 -33.10 -34.27 2.16
N GLU A 188 -33.30 -33.06 1.67
CA GLU A 188 -33.66 -32.74 0.28
C GLU A 188 -33.16 -31.32 -0.05
N PRO A 189 -33.20 -30.88 -1.32
CA PRO A 189 -32.93 -29.50 -1.67
C PRO A 189 -33.96 -28.53 -1.04
N ILE A 190 -33.49 -27.55 -0.26
CA ILE A 190 -34.33 -26.59 0.46
C ILE A 190 -34.00 -25.16 0.02
N PRO A 191 -34.96 -24.38 -0.52
CA PRO A 191 -34.75 -22.97 -0.82
C PRO A 191 -34.45 -22.16 0.44
N LEU A 192 -33.34 -21.41 0.41
CA LEU A 192 -32.95 -20.49 1.47
C LEU A 192 -33.34 -19.08 1.08
N ARG A 193 -34.27 -18.50 1.85
CA ARG A 193 -34.83 -17.16 1.63
C ARG A 193 -34.04 -16.07 2.35
N CYS A 194 -33.98 -14.89 1.73
CA CYS A 194 -33.31 -13.72 2.31
C CYS A 194 -34.17 -13.06 3.40
N ALA A 195 -35.48 -13.07 3.23
CA ALA A 195 -36.46 -12.52 4.15
C ALA A 195 -37.31 -13.63 4.77
N PRO A 196 -37.99 -13.39 5.90
CA PRO A 196 -38.88 -14.35 6.54
C PRO A 196 -40.20 -14.46 5.76
N ARG A 197 -40.15 -14.73 4.45
CA ARG A 197 -41.28 -14.90 3.54
C ARG A 197 -40.99 -16.00 2.53
N ALA A 198 -41.99 -16.82 2.24
CA ALA A 198 -41.85 -17.94 1.31
C ALA A 198 -41.96 -17.50 -0.16
N GLU A 199 -42.67 -16.39 -0.40
CA GLU A 199 -42.94 -15.81 -1.72
C GLU A 199 -41.67 -15.18 -2.34
N GLY A 200 -41.63 -15.14 -3.67
CA GLY A 200 -40.52 -14.53 -4.42
C GLY A 200 -40.65 -13.02 -4.55
N PHE A 201 -39.51 -12.33 -4.67
CA PHE A 201 -39.46 -10.87 -4.89
C PHE A 201 -38.79 -10.57 -6.23
N TYR A 202 -39.38 -9.69 -7.05
CA TYR A 202 -38.91 -9.40 -8.40
C TYR A 202 -38.75 -7.90 -8.64
N ARG A 203 -38.01 -7.51 -9.68
CA ARG A 203 -38.00 -6.12 -10.17
C ARG A 203 -38.93 -6.01 -11.37
N ALA A 204 -39.47 -4.82 -11.64
CA ALA A 204 -40.20 -4.56 -12.88
C ALA A 204 -39.22 -4.13 -14.00
N PRO A 205 -39.36 -4.63 -15.24
CA PRO A 205 -40.27 -5.71 -15.66
C PRO A 205 -39.88 -7.06 -15.04
N VAL A 206 -40.89 -7.88 -14.71
CA VAL A 206 -40.70 -9.15 -13.98
C VAL A 206 -39.96 -10.16 -14.85
N ASP A 207 -38.85 -10.68 -14.32
CA ASP A 207 -38.18 -11.88 -14.80
C ASP A 207 -38.16 -12.92 -13.68
N LEU A 208 -38.95 -13.99 -13.86
CA LEU A 208 -39.14 -15.04 -12.86
C LEU A 208 -37.85 -15.85 -12.58
N ALA A 209 -36.86 -15.78 -13.47
CA ALA A 209 -35.56 -16.38 -13.26
C ALA A 209 -34.76 -15.70 -12.13
N PHE A 210 -35.11 -14.46 -11.75
CA PHE A 210 -34.36 -13.64 -10.78
C PHE A 210 -35.18 -13.31 -9.53
N ASP A 211 -35.60 -14.34 -8.80
CA ASP A 211 -36.19 -14.17 -7.47
C ASP A 211 -35.16 -13.59 -6.47
N ARG A 212 -35.32 -12.32 -6.12
CA ARG A 212 -34.47 -11.56 -5.19
C ARG A 212 -34.62 -12.00 -3.74
N ASN A 213 -35.68 -12.75 -3.41
CA ASN A 213 -35.80 -13.39 -2.11
C ASN A 213 -35.11 -14.77 -2.07
N ASN A 214 -34.75 -15.35 -3.22
CA ASN A 214 -34.01 -16.60 -3.29
C ASN A 214 -32.50 -16.34 -3.06
N CYS A 215 -32.06 -16.47 -1.81
CA CYS A 215 -30.68 -16.21 -1.40
C CYS A 215 -29.73 -17.35 -1.78
N SER A 216 -30.17 -18.59 -1.64
CA SER A 216 -29.40 -19.79 -1.99
C SER A 216 -30.31 -21.02 -2.04
N LEU A 217 -29.75 -22.15 -2.48
CA LEU A 217 -30.34 -23.47 -2.31
C LEU A 217 -29.45 -24.26 -1.35
N VAL A 218 -30.03 -24.77 -0.26
CA VAL A 218 -29.39 -25.77 0.60
C VAL A 218 -29.55 -27.12 -0.09
N ARG A 219 -28.46 -27.84 -0.30
CA ARG A 219 -28.50 -29.15 -0.97
C ARG A 219 -28.70 -30.28 0.03
N GLU A 220 -29.23 -31.38 -0.46
CA GLU A 220 -29.30 -32.64 0.31
C GLU A 220 -27.91 -33.00 0.86
N GLY A 221 -27.86 -33.39 2.13
CA GLY A 221 -26.63 -33.71 2.85
C GLY A 221 -25.90 -32.50 3.45
N GLU A 222 -26.30 -31.26 3.15
CA GLU A 222 -25.68 -30.08 3.76
C GLU A 222 -26.14 -29.86 5.20
N GLU A 223 -25.21 -29.46 6.06
CA GLU A 223 -25.50 -29.08 7.44
C GLU A 223 -26.16 -27.70 7.54
N VAL A 224 -27.14 -27.62 8.42
CA VAL A 224 -27.95 -26.43 8.68
C VAL A 224 -28.11 -26.27 10.18
N ARG A 225 -27.73 -25.11 10.72
CA ARG A 225 -27.96 -24.75 12.11
C ARG A 225 -29.21 -23.90 12.23
N VAL A 226 -30.22 -24.41 12.93
CA VAL A 226 -31.46 -23.68 13.22
C VAL A 226 -31.23 -22.78 14.42
N LEU A 227 -31.49 -21.49 14.24
CA LEU A 227 -31.22 -20.43 15.23
C LEU A 227 -32.49 -19.84 15.84
N GLY A 228 -33.61 -19.92 15.13
CA GLY A 228 -34.89 -19.41 15.61
C GLY A 228 -36.08 -19.87 14.77
N ARG A 229 -37.28 -19.74 15.32
CA ARG A 229 -38.55 -20.15 14.69
C ARG A 229 -39.50 -18.96 14.67
N TRP A 230 -39.83 -18.49 13.47
CA TRP A 230 -40.64 -17.29 13.26
C TRP A 230 -42.14 -17.59 13.40
N PRO A 231 -42.96 -16.61 13.83
CA PRO A 231 -44.40 -16.81 14.02
C PRO A 231 -45.16 -17.21 12.75
N ASN A 232 -44.64 -16.87 11.57
CA ASN A 232 -45.26 -17.20 10.27
C ASN A 232 -44.86 -18.59 9.73
N GLY A 233 -44.26 -19.44 10.58
CA GLY A 233 -43.88 -20.79 10.20
C GLY A 233 -42.54 -20.90 9.48
N MET A 234 -41.81 -19.79 9.27
CA MET A 234 -40.43 -19.83 8.75
C MET A 234 -39.43 -20.15 9.88
N GLN A 235 -38.24 -20.65 9.54
CA GLN A 235 -37.14 -20.89 10.49
C GLN A 235 -35.91 -20.08 10.06
N LEU A 236 -35.30 -19.35 11.00
CA LEU A 236 -34.01 -18.72 10.78
C LEU A 236 -32.93 -19.79 10.90
N VAL A 237 -32.11 -19.89 9.85
CA VAL A 237 -31.04 -20.89 9.78
C VAL A 237 -29.74 -20.28 9.29
N ARG A 238 -28.65 -20.96 9.63
CA ARG A 238 -27.31 -20.72 9.11
C ARG A 238 -26.79 -21.98 8.43
N THR A 239 -26.23 -21.81 7.24
CA THR A 239 -25.38 -22.79 6.56
C THR A 239 -23.92 -22.35 6.65
N ARG A 240 -22.98 -23.16 6.13
CA ARG A 240 -21.55 -22.79 6.06
C ARG A 240 -21.28 -21.53 5.22
N TYR A 241 -22.24 -21.04 4.45
CA TYR A 241 -22.02 -19.96 3.50
C TYR A 241 -23.07 -18.85 3.57
N ALA A 242 -24.21 -19.07 4.24
CA ALA A 242 -25.29 -18.10 4.30
C ALA A 242 -26.13 -18.22 5.59
N LEU A 243 -26.48 -17.08 6.16
CA LEU A 243 -27.64 -16.93 7.04
C LEU A 243 -28.90 -16.79 6.16
N GLY A 244 -30.07 -17.22 6.59
CA GLY A 244 -31.32 -17.02 5.86
C GLY A 244 -32.51 -17.71 6.52
N PHE A 245 -33.61 -17.83 5.78
CA PHE A 245 -34.83 -18.45 6.27
C PHE A 245 -35.25 -19.66 5.42
N ILE A 246 -35.77 -20.70 6.04
CA ILE A 246 -36.37 -21.85 5.35
C ILE A 246 -37.81 -22.05 5.83
N ALA A 247 -38.61 -22.80 5.07
CA ALA A 247 -39.95 -23.19 5.48
C ALA A 247 -39.90 -24.10 6.73
N GLY A 248 -40.88 -23.97 7.62
CA GLY A 248 -40.88 -24.71 8.89
C GLY A 248 -41.10 -26.21 8.77
N ASP A 249 -41.62 -26.66 7.62
CA ASP A 249 -41.84 -28.05 7.25
C ASP A 249 -40.73 -28.64 6.36
N ALA A 250 -39.65 -27.88 6.14
CA ALA A 250 -38.46 -28.32 5.41
C ALA A 250 -37.89 -29.62 6.02
N LYS A 251 -37.49 -30.56 5.15
CA LYS A 251 -37.05 -31.90 5.58
C LYS A 251 -35.62 -31.84 6.14
N LEU A 252 -35.54 -31.80 7.47
CA LEU A 252 -34.27 -31.86 8.20
C LEU A 252 -34.15 -33.19 8.98
N GLY A 253 -32.93 -33.69 9.06
CA GLY A 253 -32.57 -34.85 9.87
C GLY A 253 -32.65 -34.58 11.38
N PRO A 254 -32.36 -35.59 12.22
CA PRO A 254 -32.26 -35.40 13.67
C PRO A 254 -31.13 -34.43 14.04
N PRO A 255 -31.19 -33.80 15.24
CA PRO A 255 -30.10 -32.96 15.73
C PRO A 255 -28.76 -33.71 15.81
N LEU A 256 -27.68 -33.02 15.45
CA LEU A 256 -26.31 -33.48 15.54
C LEU A 256 -25.61 -32.87 16.76
N ASP A 257 -24.62 -33.59 17.28
CA ASP A 257 -23.68 -33.04 18.26
C ASP A 257 -22.65 -32.14 17.55
N HIS A 258 -22.50 -30.89 18.01
CA HIS A 258 -21.65 -29.90 17.37
C HIS A 258 -20.16 -30.30 17.41
N VAL A 259 -19.69 -30.92 18.50
CA VAL A 259 -18.28 -31.28 18.67
C VAL A 259 -17.92 -32.44 17.73
N GLN A 260 -18.78 -33.45 17.67
CA GLN A 260 -18.61 -34.58 16.77
C GLN A 260 -18.70 -34.16 15.30
N ALA A 261 -19.69 -33.34 14.93
CA ALA A 261 -19.82 -32.81 13.57
C ALA A 261 -18.58 -31.99 13.15
N ARG A 262 -18.06 -31.14 14.05
CA ARG A 262 -16.81 -30.39 13.82
C ARG A 262 -15.63 -31.33 13.53
N LYS A 263 -15.49 -32.39 14.33
CA LYS A 263 -14.41 -33.37 14.19
C LYS A 263 -14.50 -34.10 12.85
N GLU A 264 -15.70 -34.51 12.45
CA GLU A 264 -15.95 -35.15 11.16
C GLU A 264 -15.66 -34.19 10.00
N ARG A 265 -16.03 -32.91 10.13
CA ARG A 265 -15.74 -31.89 9.13
C ARG A 265 -14.24 -31.66 8.96
N LEU A 266 -13.49 -31.54 10.05
CA LEU A 266 -12.03 -31.39 9.99
C LEU A 266 -11.37 -32.61 9.33
N ALA A 267 -11.79 -33.81 9.69
CA ALA A 267 -11.31 -35.04 9.05
C ALA A 267 -11.65 -35.08 7.55
N ALA A 268 -12.83 -34.60 7.16
CA ALA A 268 -13.22 -34.49 5.75
C ALA A 268 -12.31 -33.51 4.98
N VAL A 269 -11.95 -32.36 5.57
CA VAL A 269 -11.02 -31.38 4.96
C VAL A 269 -9.61 -31.98 4.80
N GLU A 270 -9.12 -32.74 5.77
CA GLU A 270 -7.80 -33.40 5.70
C GLU A 270 -7.77 -34.52 4.65
N SER A 271 -8.86 -35.28 4.53
CA SER A 271 -8.98 -36.39 3.57
C SER A 271 -9.36 -35.95 2.15
N ALA A 272 -9.72 -34.68 1.96
CA ALA A 272 -10.12 -34.15 0.66
C ALA A 272 -8.94 -34.22 -0.34
N PRO A 273 -9.21 -34.50 -1.63
CA PRO A 273 -8.18 -34.50 -2.66
C PRO A 273 -7.34 -33.20 -2.66
N PRO A 274 -6.04 -33.29 -3.04
CA PRO A 274 -5.22 -32.09 -3.21
C PRO A 274 -5.85 -31.14 -4.22
N LEU A 275 -5.87 -29.84 -3.90
CA LEU A 275 -6.26 -28.82 -4.86
C LEU A 275 -5.08 -28.59 -5.82
N THR A 276 -5.17 -29.17 -7.01
CA THR A 276 -4.22 -28.93 -8.11
C THR A 276 -4.95 -28.24 -9.26
N ARG A 277 -4.22 -27.59 -10.17
CA ARG A 277 -4.85 -26.96 -11.35
C ARG A 277 -5.57 -28.00 -12.20
N ARG A 278 -4.95 -29.17 -12.43
CA ARG A 278 -5.58 -30.26 -13.18
C ARG A 278 -6.89 -30.70 -12.54
N ALA A 279 -6.88 -30.98 -11.24
CA ALA A 279 -8.05 -31.50 -10.54
C ALA A 279 -9.19 -30.48 -10.54
N PHE A 280 -8.87 -29.21 -10.24
CA PHE A 280 -9.85 -28.12 -10.27
C PHE A 280 -10.46 -27.93 -11.66
N LEU A 281 -9.64 -27.80 -12.72
CA LEU A 281 -10.14 -27.62 -14.09
C LEU A 281 -10.97 -28.82 -14.54
N THR A 282 -10.53 -30.04 -14.22
CA THR A 282 -11.31 -31.26 -14.54
C THR A 282 -12.70 -31.19 -13.96
N ARG A 283 -12.81 -30.76 -12.70
CA ARG A 283 -14.11 -30.64 -12.05
C ARG A 283 -14.92 -29.47 -12.59
N ALA A 284 -14.30 -28.31 -12.80
CA ALA A 284 -14.96 -27.13 -13.33
C ALA A 284 -15.54 -27.37 -14.74
N PHE A 285 -14.78 -27.99 -15.65
CA PHE A 285 -15.25 -28.34 -16.99
C PHE A 285 -16.30 -29.45 -17.00
N SER A 286 -16.41 -30.28 -15.96
CA SER A 286 -17.50 -31.26 -15.86
C SER A 286 -18.90 -30.63 -15.73
N HIS A 287 -18.95 -29.34 -15.40
CA HIS A 287 -20.17 -28.54 -15.32
C HIS A 287 -20.46 -27.72 -16.59
N LEU A 288 -19.65 -27.83 -17.64
CA LEU A 288 -19.86 -27.10 -18.89
C LEU A 288 -21.28 -27.37 -19.42
N ASP A 289 -21.94 -26.32 -19.91
CA ASP A 289 -23.33 -26.33 -20.38
C ASP A 289 -24.41 -26.58 -19.31
N GLU A 290 -24.07 -26.75 -18.03
CA GLU A 290 -25.09 -26.80 -16.97
C GLU A 290 -25.88 -25.48 -16.91
N PRO A 291 -27.21 -25.54 -16.67
CA PRO A 291 -28.04 -24.34 -16.59
C PRO A 291 -27.64 -23.37 -15.47
N TYR A 292 -27.66 -22.08 -15.79
CA TYR A 292 -27.57 -21.02 -14.80
C TYR A 292 -28.81 -21.00 -13.91
N GLY A 293 -28.62 -20.85 -12.60
CA GLY A 293 -29.72 -20.75 -11.63
C GLY A 293 -29.45 -19.70 -10.56
N TRP A 294 -30.12 -18.54 -10.66
CA TRP A 294 -30.00 -17.47 -9.65
C TRP A 294 -30.39 -17.98 -8.26
N GLY A 295 -29.46 -17.92 -7.30
CA GLY A 295 -29.72 -18.43 -5.96
C GLY A 295 -29.99 -19.95 -5.92
N GLY A 296 -29.66 -20.69 -6.98
CA GLY A 296 -30.00 -22.12 -7.12
C GLY A 296 -31.37 -22.40 -7.75
N HIS A 297 -31.99 -21.40 -8.38
CA HIS A 297 -33.26 -21.57 -9.10
C HIS A 297 -33.17 -22.74 -10.10
N GLY A 298 -34.20 -23.58 -10.15
CA GLY A 298 -34.25 -24.76 -11.02
C GLY A 298 -33.18 -25.83 -10.74
N GLY A 299 -32.49 -25.76 -9.60
CA GLY A 299 -31.33 -26.62 -9.29
C GLY A 299 -30.04 -26.22 -9.99
N GLY A 300 -30.06 -25.15 -10.80
CA GLY A 300 -28.89 -24.60 -11.49
C GLY A 300 -27.88 -23.97 -10.54
N ARG A 301 -26.73 -23.55 -11.08
CA ARG A 301 -25.68 -22.86 -10.33
C ARG A 301 -25.54 -21.44 -10.84
N ASP A 302 -25.59 -20.44 -9.97
CA ASP A 302 -25.10 -19.10 -10.32
C ASP A 302 -23.57 -19.03 -10.29
N CYS A 303 -23.02 -17.89 -10.72
CA CYS A 303 -21.58 -17.64 -10.83
C CYS A 303 -20.80 -18.03 -9.57
N SER A 304 -21.26 -17.58 -8.41
CA SER A 304 -20.60 -17.80 -7.13
C SER A 304 -20.87 -19.19 -6.54
N ARG A 305 -22.05 -19.78 -6.76
CA ARG A 305 -22.33 -21.16 -6.34
C ARG A 305 -21.50 -22.17 -7.12
N PHE A 306 -21.26 -21.91 -8.41
CA PHE A 306 -20.38 -22.72 -9.24
C PHE A 306 -18.97 -22.84 -8.64
N VAL A 307 -18.34 -21.70 -8.32
CA VAL A 307 -17.02 -21.68 -7.69
C VAL A 307 -17.03 -22.34 -6.30
N LEU A 308 -18.06 -22.06 -5.50
CA LEU A 308 -18.21 -22.61 -4.15
C LEU A 308 -18.29 -24.14 -4.17
N ASP A 309 -19.11 -24.73 -5.04
CA ASP A 309 -19.29 -26.18 -5.12
C ASP A 309 -18.00 -26.89 -5.56
N VAL A 310 -17.34 -26.36 -6.61
CA VAL A 310 -16.11 -26.97 -7.14
C VAL A 310 -14.99 -26.96 -6.09
N LEU A 311 -14.80 -25.84 -5.37
CA LEU A 311 -13.74 -25.73 -4.35
C LEU A 311 -14.03 -26.57 -3.10
N ALA A 312 -15.31 -26.73 -2.74
CA ALA A 312 -15.70 -27.52 -1.58
C ALA A 312 -15.28 -28.99 -1.67
N GLU A 313 -15.18 -29.54 -2.89
CA GLU A 313 -14.70 -30.92 -3.13
C GLU A 313 -13.22 -31.12 -2.77
N PHE A 314 -12.44 -30.04 -2.76
CA PHE A 314 -11.03 -30.03 -2.34
C PHE A 314 -10.84 -29.58 -0.90
N GLY A 315 -11.93 -29.43 -0.13
CA GLY A 315 -11.89 -29.00 1.26
C GLY A 315 -11.64 -27.49 1.45
N VAL A 316 -11.80 -26.68 0.38
CA VAL A 316 -11.68 -25.21 0.44
C VAL A 316 -13.08 -24.61 0.49
N GLU A 317 -13.39 -23.91 1.58
CA GLU A 317 -14.70 -23.30 1.78
C GLU A 317 -14.71 -21.85 1.28
N MET A 318 -15.80 -21.47 0.62
CA MET A 318 -15.96 -20.13 0.05
C MET A 318 -17.24 -19.48 0.58
N PRO A 319 -17.23 -18.15 0.83
CA PRO A 319 -18.45 -17.39 1.07
C PRO A 319 -19.46 -17.55 -0.07
N ARG A 320 -20.75 -17.31 0.18
CA ARG A 320 -21.80 -17.51 -0.84
C ARG A 320 -21.76 -16.54 -2.01
N ASN A 321 -21.41 -15.28 -1.76
CA ASN A 321 -21.59 -14.18 -2.73
C ASN A 321 -20.26 -13.79 -3.38
N SER A 322 -20.29 -13.39 -4.66
CA SER A 322 -19.10 -13.03 -5.46
C SER A 322 -18.19 -12.01 -4.76
N ALA A 323 -18.77 -10.92 -4.21
CA ALA A 323 -18.01 -9.88 -3.52
C ALA A 323 -17.23 -10.39 -2.30
N SER A 324 -17.80 -11.35 -1.55
CA SER A 324 -17.12 -11.98 -0.42
C SER A 324 -16.10 -13.02 -0.89
N GLN A 325 -16.40 -13.76 -1.97
CA GLN A 325 -15.44 -14.68 -2.58
C GLN A 325 -14.20 -13.96 -3.12
N ALA A 326 -14.36 -12.73 -3.62
CA ALA A 326 -13.26 -11.89 -4.07
C ALA A 326 -12.24 -11.55 -2.96
N LEU A 327 -12.64 -11.68 -1.69
CA LEU A 327 -11.79 -11.46 -0.52
C LEU A 327 -11.31 -12.77 0.12
N ALA A 328 -11.79 -13.92 -0.36
CA ALA A 328 -11.54 -15.25 0.21
C ALA A 328 -10.43 -16.01 -0.53
N GLY A 329 -9.41 -15.29 -1.01
CA GLY A 329 -8.19 -15.89 -1.55
C GLY A 329 -7.09 -16.04 -0.50
N HIS A 330 -5.91 -16.49 -0.92
CA HIS A 330 -4.67 -16.24 -0.18
C HIS A 330 -4.40 -14.74 -0.15
N TYR A 331 -4.50 -14.10 -1.31
CA TYR A 331 -4.54 -12.65 -1.48
C TYR A 331 -5.50 -12.26 -2.60
N SER A 332 -5.79 -10.97 -2.68
CA SER A 332 -6.50 -10.34 -3.78
C SER A 332 -5.80 -9.07 -4.22
N ILE A 333 -6.01 -8.66 -5.47
CA ILE A 333 -5.47 -7.44 -6.04
C ILE A 333 -6.66 -6.58 -6.44
N ASP A 334 -6.73 -5.37 -5.90
CA ASP A 334 -7.68 -4.37 -6.36
C ASP A 334 -7.18 -3.77 -7.68
N VAL A 335 -7.97 -3.93 -8.73
CA VAL A 335 -7.72 -3.41 -10.09
C VAL A 335 -8.88 -2.55 -10.59
N GLU A 336 -9.80 -2.17 -9.69
CA GLU A 336 -10.90 -1.27 -10.01
C GLU A 336 -10.34 0.09 -10.46
N GLY A 337 -10.86 0.58 -11.59
CA GLY A 337 -10.50 1.88 -12.17
C GLY A 337 -9.17 1.90 -12.93
N MET A 338 -8.46 0.77 -13.08
CA MET A 338 -7.26 0.73 -13.92
C MET A 338 -7.61 0.94 -15.39
N GLU A 339 -7.17 2.06 -15.95
CA GLU A 339 -7.41 2.44 -17.36
C GLU A 339 -6.47 1.70 -18.32
N ASN A 340 -5.23 1.43 -17.90
CA ASN A 340 -4.26 0.70 -18.70
C ASN A 340 -4.54 -0.81 -18.63
N LEU A 341 -5.26 -1.33 -19.63
CA LEU A 341 -5.68 -2.73 -19.68
C LEU A 341 -4.50 -3.70 -19.82
N GLU A 342 -3.41 -3.31 -20.48
CA GLU A 342 -2.20 -4.14 -20.58
C GLU A 342 -1.52 -4.32 -19.21
N ALA A 343 -1.43 -3.25 -18.41
CA ALA A 343 -0.94 -3.35 -17.03
C ALA A 343 -1.85 -4.25 -16.17
N LYS A 344 -3.17 -4.15 -16.36
CA LYS A 344 -4.16 -5.00 -15.69
C LYS A 344 -3.99 -6.47 -16.08
N LEU A 345 -3.75 -6.76 -17.36
CA LEU A 345 -3.48 -8.11 -17.85
C LEU A 345 -2.14 -8.65 -17.35
N ALA A 346 -1.10 -7.83 -17.23
CA ALA A 346 0.18 -8.26 -16.66
C ALA A 346 0.05 -8.69 -15.18
N LEU A 347 -0.77 -7.96 -14.39
CA LEU A 347 -1.10 -8.37 -13.02
C LEU A 347 -1.89 -9.70 -12.99
N LEU A 348 -2.81 -9.87 -13.93
CA LEU A 348 -3.61 -11.07 -14.08
C LEU A 348 -2.75 -12.30 -14.45
N ASP A 349 -1.83 -12.15 -15.38
CA ASP A 349 -0.94 -13.22 -15.83
C ASP A 349 0.03 -13.63 -14.70
N ALA A 350 0.63 -12.66 -14.00
CA ALA A 350 1.46 -12.93 -12.82
C ALA A 350 0.69 -13.64 -11.69
N ALA A 351 -0.59 -13.29 -11.50
CA ALA A 351 -1.46 -13.98 -10.56
C ALA A 351 -1.70 -15.44 -10.98
N HIS A 352 -1.95 -15.67 -12.27
CA HIS A 352 -2.24 -16.99 -12.85
C HIS A 352 -1.07 -17.97 -12.74
N GLU A 353 0.17 -17.49 -12.80
CA GLU A 353 1.37 -18.32 -12.57
C GLU A 353 1.41 -18.88 -11.13
N SER A 354 0.88 -18.13 -10.16
CA SER A 354 1.04 -18.45 -8.73
C SER A 354 -0.08 -19.27 -8.10
N GLY A 355 -1.28 -19.27 -8.68
CA GLY A 355 -2.41 -20.03 -8.16
C GLY A 355 -3.60 -20.15 -9.11
N LEU A 356 -4.74 -20.59 -8.57
CA LEU A 356 -6.04 -20.47 -9.25
C LEU A 356 -6.54 -19.05 -9.09
N VAL A 357 -7.02 -18.46 -10.19
CA VAL A 357 -7.42 -17.05 -10.23
C VAL A 357 -8.93 -16.93 -10.43
N LEU A 358 -9.56 -16.17 -9.54
CA LEU A 358 -10.94 -15.74 -9.66
C LEU A 358 -10.98 -14.25 -10.02
N LEU A 359 -11.91 -13.88 -10.90
CA LEU A 359 -12.10 -12.50 -11.35
C LEU A 359 -13.48 -12.04 -10.93
N GLU A 360 -13.55 -10.95 -10.18
CA GLU A 360 -14.81 -10.36 -9.72
C GLU A 360 -15.04 -8.99 -10.33
N PHE A 361 -16.28 -8.76 -10.73
CA PHE A 361 -16.87 -7.43 -10.82
C PHE A 361 -18.24 -7.46 -10.17
N ALA A 362 -18.82 -6.29 -9.90
CA ALA A 362 -20.07 -6.18 -9.16
C ALA A 362 -21.17 -7.11 -9.71
N GLY A 363 -21.50 -8.14 -8.92
CA GLY A 363 -22.56 -9.12 -9.23
C GLY A 363 -22.11 -10.37 -10.00
N HIS A 364 -20.82 -10.54 -10.30
CA HIS A 364 -20.35 -11.69 -11.08
C HIS A 364 -18.94 -12.15 -10.67
N ILE A 365 -18.69 -13.46 -10.76
CA ILE A 365 -17.36 -14.04 -10.53
C ILE A 365 -17.05 -15.10 -11.58
N MET A 366 -15.78 -15.16 -11.98
CA MET A 366 -15.30 -15.99 -13.08
C MET A 366 -14.02 -16.72 -12.69
N VAL A 367 -13.76 -17.88 -13.29
CA VAL A 367 -12.48 -18.60 -13.20
C VAL A 367 -11.62 -18.20 -14.39
N TYR A 368 -10.43 -17.65 -14.15
CA TYR A 368 -9.48 -17.33 -15.23
C TYR A 368 -8.74 -18.59 -15.71
N LEU A 369 -8.76 -18.82 -17.03
CA LEU A 369 -8.15 -19.98 -17.66
C LEU A 369 -6.72 -19.70 -18.18
N GLY A 370 -6.36 -18.41 -18.31
CA GLY A 370 -5.14 -17.97 -18.98
C GLY A 370 -5.43 -17.33 -20.34
N ARG A 371 -4.39 -17.20 -21.16
CA ARG A 371 -4.50 -16.70 -22.54
C ARG A 371 -4.69 -17.83 -23.54
N TYR A 372 -5.59 -17.63 -24.51
CA TYR A 372 -5.67 -18.45 -25.73
C TYR A 372 -4.43 -18.24 -26.60
N GLU A 373 -4.21 -19.08 -27.62
CA GLU A 373 -2.99 -19.06 -28.45
C GLU A 373 -2.78 -17.75 -29.22
N ASP A 374 -3.85 -16.99 -29.47
CA ASP A 374 -3.83 -15.67 -30.09
C ASP A 374 -3.68 -14.51 -29.08
N GLY A 375 -3.49 -14.84 -27.79
CA GLY A 375 -3.27 -13.88 -26.70
C GLY A 375 -4.54 -13.41 -25.97
N ARG A 376 -5.74 -13.83 -26.40
CA ARG A 376 -7.00 -13.42 -25.75
C ARG A 376 -7.14 -14.02 -24.34
N PRO A 377 -7.49 -13.21 -23.32
CA PRO A 377 -7.72 -13.71 -21.96
C PRO A 377 -9.08 -14.41 -21.85
N MET A 378 -9.09 -15.64 -21.35
CA MET A 378 -10.28 -16.51 -21.34
C MET A 378 -10.73 -16.85 -19.92
N VAL A 379 -12.03 -17.05 -19.75
CA VAL A 379 -12.65 -17.41 -18.48
C VAL A 379 -13.67 -18.54 -18.62
N LEU A 380 -13.82 -19.33 -17.56
CA LEU A 380 -14.92 -20.28 -17.37
C LEU A 380 -15.84 -19.76 -16.26
N HIS A 381 -17.14 -19.68 -16.53
CA HIS A 381 -18.10 -19.12 -15.57
C HIS A 381 -19.54 -19.55 -15.86
N SER A 382 -20.36 -19.56 -14.81
CA SER A 382 -21.82 -19.64 -14.92
C SER A 382 -22.41 -18.24 -14.97
N PHE A 383 -23.15 -17.88 -16.02
CA PHE A 383 -23.70 -16.53 -16.15
C PHE A 383 -25.01 -16.51 -16.94
N SER A 384 -25.82 -15.48 -16.67
CA SER A 384 -27.12 -15.31 -17.30
C SER A 384 -27.03 -14.54 -18.62
N GLU A 385 -26.32 -13.41 -18.64
CA GLU A 385 -26.39 -12.48 -19.77
C GLU A 385 -25.14 -11.60 -19.99
N TYR A 386 -25.05 -11.04 -21.19
CA TYR A 386 -24.16 -9.94 -21.55
C TYR A 386 -24.82 -8.99 -22.55
N LEU A 387 -24.20 -7.83 -22.80
CA LEU A 387 -24.67 -6.89 -23.83
C LEU A 387 -23.85 -7.02 -25.10
N GLU A 388 -24.50 -6.85 -26.23
CA GLU A 388 -23.88 -6.82 -27.55
C GLU A 388 -24.28 -5.52 -28.28
N PRO A 389 -23.33 -4.79 -28.91
CA PRO A 389 -23.65 -3.63 -29.73
C PRO A 389 -24.55 -4.02 -30.90
N CYS A 390 -25.52 -3.19 -31.23
CA CYS A 390 -26.40 -3.44 -32.38
C CYS A 390 -26.14 -2.44 -33.52
N LEU A 391 -26.13 -2.95 -34.77
CA LEU A 391 -25.91 -2.15 -35.98
C LEU A 391 -26.94 -1.03 -36.19
N GLY A 392 -28.19 -1.21 -35.72
CA GLY A 392 -29.26 -0.20 -35.80
C GLY A 392 -29.18 0.91 -34.74
N GLY A 393 -28.15 0.91 -33.89
CA GLY A 393 -28.03 1.76 -32.71
C GLY A 393 -28.70 1.13 -31.47
N GLY A 394 -28.08 1.28 -30.31
CA GLY A 394 -28.50 0.63 -29.07
C GLY A 394 -27.81 -0.72 -28.83
N GLU A 395 -28.38 -1.52 -27.93
CA GLU A 395 -27.75 -2.71 -27.35
C GLU A 395 -28.75 -3.86 -27.28
N THR A 396 -28.28 -5.09 -27.47
CA THR A 396 -29.06 -6.31 -27.31
C THR A 396 -28.60 -7.08 -26.08
N VAL A 397 -29.53 -7.52 -25.22
CA VAL A 397 -29.22 -8.46 -24.13
C VAL A 397 -29.09 -9.87 -24.71
N ARG A 398 -27.92 -10.49 -24.55
CA ARG A 398 -27.65 -11.88 -24.95
C ARG A 398 -27.77 -12.81 -23.75
N ARG A 399 -28.78 -13.69 -23.76
CA ARG A 399 -29.05 -14.68 -22.70
C ARG A 399 -28.21 -15.93 -22.91
N ALA A 400 -27.18 -16.10 -22.09
CA ALA A 400 -26.32 -17.28 -22.07
C ALA A 400 -26.92 -18.41 -21.23
N ASP A 401 -27.40 -18.07 -20.03
CA ASP A 401 -28.09 -18.93 -19.06
C ASP A 401 -27.44 -20.31 -18.82
N ARG A 402 -26.10 -20.37 -18.81
CA ARG A 402 -25.33 -21.61 -18.65
C ARG A 402 -23.93 -21.38 -18.11
N VAL A 403 -23.24 -22.48 -17.77
CA VAL A 403 -21.79 -22.54 -17.65
C VAL A 403 -21.16 -22.56 -19.04
N ASP A 404 -20.30 -21.59 -19.35
CA ASP A 404 -19.58 -21.55 -20.63
C ASP A 404 -18.19 -20.93 -20.51
N VAL A 405 -17.41 -21.06 -21.59
CA VAL A 405 -16.12 -20.38 -21.77
C VAL A 405 -16.33 -19.12 -22.61
N SER A 406 -15.81 -17.98 -22.14
CA SER A 406 -15.82 -16.72 -22.87
C SER A 406 -14.45 -16.04 -22.85
N ASP A 407 -14.23 -15.10 -23.75
CA ASP A 407 -13.14 -14.13 -23.62
C ASP A 407 -13.59 -12.93 -22.76
N LEU A 408 -12.63 -12.17 -22.25
CA LEU A 408 -12.94 -10.98 -21.43
C LEU A 408 -13.35 -9.74 -22.25
N SER A 409 -13.36 -9.78 -23.58
CA SER A 409 -13.83 -8.67 -24.44
C SER A 409 -15.36 -8.59 -24.47
N LEU A 410 -16.05 -9.65 -24.05
CA LEU A 410 -17.50 -9.73 -24.02
C LEU A 410 -18.14 -8.50 -23.36
N GLY A 411 -18.97 -7.77 -24.10
CA GLY A 411 -19.54 -6.46 -23.70
C GLY A 411 -18.84 -5.23 -24.27
N GLU A 412 -17.73 -5.39 -24.99
CA GLU A 412 -17.00 -4.30 -25.65
C GLU A 412 -17.91 -3.49 -26.58
N GLY A 413 -17.74 -2.17 -26.56
CA GLY A 413 -18.56 -1.23 -27.34
C GLY A 413 -19.98 -1.01 -26.80
N THR A 414 -20.33 -1.55 -25.63
CA THR A 414 -21.64 -1.33 -24.98
C THR A 414 -21.53 -0.42 -23.75
N SER A 415 -22.67 0.03 -23.24
CA SER A 415 -22.84 0.83 -22.03
C SER A 415 -22.33 0.14 -20.76
N ARG A 416 -22.22 -1.19 -20.77
CA ARG A 416 -21.65 -1.97 -19.66
C ARG A 416 -20.15 -2.20 -19.82
N THR A 417 -19.55 -1.84 -20.95
CA THR A 417 -18.15 -2.10 -21.32
C THR A 417 -17.75 -3.58 -21.31
N SER A 418 -16.52 -3.90 -21.70
CA SER A 418 -16.02 -5.28 -21.70
C SER A 418 -15.92 -5.85 -20.28
N PHE A 419 -15.95 -7.18 -20.14
CA PHE A 419 -15.70 -7.81 -18.85
C PHE A 419 -14.33 -7.44 -18.28
N LEU A 420 -13.29 -7.33 -19.12
CA LEU A 420 -11.95 -6.93 -18.71
C LEU A 420 -11.95 -5.57 -18.00
N GLU A 421 -12.60 -4.57 -18.59
CA GLU A 421 -12.70 -3.22 -18.01
C GLU A 421 -13.41 -3.23 -16.66
N ARG A 422 -14.45 -4.06 -16.52
CA ARG A 422 -15.30 -4.11 -15.33
C ARG A 422 -14.66 -4.80 -14.13
N ILE A 423 -13.65 -5.67 -14.33
CA ILE A 423 -13.01 -6.40 -13.23
C ILE A 423 -12.54 -5.42 -12.15
N ARG A 424 -12.97 -5.67 -10.92
CA ARG A 424 -12.60 -4.90 -9.73
C ARG A 424 -11.53 -5.61 -8.91
N ARG A 425 -11.61 -6.94 -8.82
CA ARG A 425 -10.64 -7.75 -8.07
C ARG A 425 -10.17 -8.99 -8.81
N ILE A 426 -8.88 -9.26 -8.64
CA ILE A 426 -8.21 -10.51 -9.01
C ILE A 426 -7.92 -11.25 -7.71
N THR A 427 -8.46 -12.45 -7.52
CA THR A 427 -8.31 -13.21 -6.27
C THR A 427 -7.57 -14.51 -6.53
N VAL A 428 -6.55 -14.80 -5.72
CA VAL A 428 -5.68 -15.94 -5.96
C VAL A 428 -5.80 -16.96 -4.84
N LEU A 429 -6.13 -18.19 -5.20
CA LEU A 429 -6.05 -19.37 -4.33
C LEU A 429 -4.72 -20.08 -4.61
N GLY A 430 -3.80 -19.97 -3.65
CA GLY A 430 -2.45 -20.52 -3.71
C GLY A 430 -1.73 -20.34 -2.38
N ALA A 431 -0.46 -20.75 -2.32
CA ALA A 431 0.33 -20.69 -1.09
C ALA A 431 1.44 -19.62 -1.09
N ARG A 432 1.62 -18.90 -2.20
CA ARG A 432 2.70 -17.91 -2.36
C ARG A 432 2.24 -16.70 -3.15
N THR A 433 2.86 -15.57 -2.87
CA THR A 433 2.73 -14.34 -3.65
C THR A 433 4.01 -14.13 -4.45
N PRO A 434 3.92 -14.01 -5.80
CA PRO A 434 5.06 -13.65 -6.63
C PRO A 434 5.63 -12.29 -6.22
N GLU A 435 6.94 -12.12 -6.37
CA GLU A 435 7.61 -10.82 -6.16
C GLU A 435 7.02 -9.73 -7.07
N ALA A 436 6.62 -10.09 -8.30
CA ALA A 436 5.94 -9.18 -9.23
C ALA A 436 4.61 -8.61 -8.67
N LEU A 437 3.98 -9.29 -7.71
CA LEU A 437 2.73 -8.87 -7.08
C LEU A 437 2.94 -8.25 -5.69
N ALA A 438 4.20 -8.12 -5.24
CA ALA A 438 4.51 -7.41 -4.01
C ALA A 438 4.01 -5.96 -4.08
N GLY A 439 3.36 -5.51 -3.01
CA GLY A 439 2.81 -4.15 -2.91
C GLY A 439 1.37 -3.96 -3.41
N VAL A 440 0.87 -4.87 -4.24
CA VAL A 440 -0.52 -4.86 -4.75
C VAL A 440 -1.36 -6.03 -4.25
N ALA A 441 -0.72 -7.09 -3.75
CA ALA A 441 -1.40 -8.20 -3.08
C ALA A 441 -1.91 -7.79 -1.69
N GLU A 442 -3.23 -7.82 -1.52
CA GLU A 442 -3.94 -7.67 -0.24
C GLU A 442 -4.28 -9.06 0.31
N TYR A 443 -3.61 -9.46 1.39
CA TYR A 443 -3.88 -10.73 2.04
C TYR A 443 -5.27 -10.78 2.66
N ARG A 444 -5.90 -11.97 2.63
CA ARG A 444 -7.07 -12.21 3.47
C ARG A 444 -6.71 -11.98 4.93
N ARG A 445 -7.70 -11.63 5.74
CA ARG A 445 -7.51 -11.55 7.19
C ARG A 445 -7.15 -12.95 7.72
N ALA A 446 -6.09 -13.02 8.51
CA ALA A 446 -5.65 -14.26 9.14
C ALA A 446 -6.48 -14.58 10.38
N SER A 447 -6.55 -15.87 10.70
CA SER A 447 -7.12 -16.37 11.94
C SER A 447 -6.03 -16.45 13.02
N PRO A 448 -6.33 -16.14 14.30
CA PRO A 448 -5.32 -16.20 15.35
C PRO A 448 -4.64 -17.57 15.47
N ALA A 449 -3.31 -17.57 15.59
CA ALA A 449 -2.53 -18.79 15.63
C ALA A 449 -2.76 -19.61 16.93
N HIS A 450 -3.02 -20.91 16.79
CA HIS A 450 -3.33 -21.83 17.90
C HIS A 450 -2.54 -23.15 17.86
N ALA A 451 -1.48 -23.25 17.06
CA ALA A 451 -0.63 -24.44 16.95
C ALA A 451 -0.17 -24.99 18.31
N ALA A 452 -0.13 -26.31 18.48
CA ALA A 452 0.31 -26.97 19.71
C ALA A 452 1.85 -27.09 19.86
N SER A 453 2.64 -26.54 18.93
CA SER A 453 4.10 -26.65 18.93
C SER A 453 4.75 -25.94 20.14
N GLU A 454 6.06 -26.07 20.31
CA GLU A 454 6.82 -25.31 21.31
C GLU A 454 6.86 -23.81 20.96
N CYS A 455 6.60 -22.93 21.94
CA CYS A 455 6.64 -21.48 21.75
C CYS A 455 8.10 -21.04 21.56
N LYS A 456 8.45 -20.68 20.32
CA LYS A 456 9.79 -20.29 19.92
C LYS A 456 9.72 -19.29 18.76
N ASP A 457 10.74 -18.45 18.65
CA ASP A 457 11.03 -17.56 17.54
C ASP A 457 12.38 -17.91 16.89
N SER A 458 12.79 -17.14 15.88
CA SER A 458 14.07 -17.32 15.18
C SER A 458 14.66 -15.97 14.77
N LEU A 459 15.91 -15.98 14.29
CA LEU A 459 16.55 -14.76 13.76
C LEU A 459 15.82 -14.18 12.53
N ASP A 460 15.07 -15.01 11.81
CA ASP A 460 14.34 -14.64 10.60
C ASP A 460 12.88 -14.22 10.88
N VAL A 461 12.28 -14.73 11.95
CA VAL A 461 10.97 -14.29 12.46
C VAL A 461 11.06 -14.17 13.98
N ALA A 462 11.33 -12.95 14.44
CA ALA A 462 11.57 -12.65 15.85
C ALA A 462 10.38 -11.89 16.47
N ILE A 463 10.13 -12.09 17.76
CA ILE A 463 9.16 -11.31 18.54
C ILE A 463 9.88 -10.65 19.72
N PHE A 464 9.60 -9.37 19.93
CA PHE A 464 10.13 -8.55 21.00
C PHE A 464 8.99 -7.97 21.84
N ALA A 465 9.25 -7.76 23.13
CA ALA A 465 8.30 -7.17 24.06
C ALA A 465 8.95 -6.01 24.84
N PHE A 466 8.24 -4.88 24.92
CA PHE A 466 8.64 -3.68 25.64
C PHE A 466 7.56 -3.22 26.63
N PRO A 467 7.92 -2.64 27.78
CA PRO A 467 9.29 -2.37 28.24
C PRO A 467 10.06 -3.66 28.59
N ARG A 468 11.39 -3.58 28.76
CA ARG A 468 12.26 -4.76 29.03
C ARG A 468 11.77 -5.62 30.19
N VAL A 469 11.14 -4.97 31.17
CA VAL A 469 10.43 -5.62 32.26
C VAL A 469 8.97 -5.15 32.21
N PRO A 470 8.09 -5.86 31.50
CA PRO A 470 6.68 -5.47 31.38
C PRO A 470 5.99 -5.36 32.73
N HIS A 471 5.18 -4.32 32.91
CA HIS A 471 4.47 -4.05 34.17
C HIS A 471 3.16 -3.30 33.95
N THR A 472 2.25 -3.35 34.93
CA THR A 472 0.91 -2.73 34.82
C THR A 472 0.91 -1.20 34.69
N GLY A 473 2.01 -0.54 35.06
CA GLY A 473 2.16 0.91 34.92
C GLY A 473 2.49 1.44 33.52
N ALA A 474 2.69 0.57 32.52
CA ALA A 474 3.01 0.97 31.15
C ALA A 474 2.32 0.04 30.13
N PRO A 475 2.05 0.51 28.90
CA PRO A 475 1.56 -0.37 27.82
C PRO A 475 2.58 -1.46 27.50
N LEU A 476 2.10 -2.68 27.25
CA LEU A 476 2.90 -3.74 26.67
C LEU A 476 2.92 -3.56 25.15
N ARG A 477 4.10 -3.32 24.59
CA ARG A 477 4.32 -3.25 23.15
C ARG A 477 4.96 -4.55 22.68
N VAL A 478 4.31 -5.27 21.78
CA VAL A 478 4.83 -6.48 21.15
C VAL A 478 5.13 -6.17 19.69
N VAL A 479 6.36 -6.46 19.27
CA VAL A 479 6.83 -6.18 17.91
C VAL A 479 7.34 -7.48 17.31
N ALA A 480 6.76 -7.92 16.20
CA ALA A 480 7.30 -9.02 15.42
C ALA A 480 7.91 -8.50 14.12
N THR A 481 9.06 -9.05 13.70
CA THR A 481 9.78 -8.60 12.51
C THR A 481 10.25 -9.76 11.65
N THR A 482 10.15 -9.63 10.33
CA THR A 482 10.69 -10.60 9.38
C THR A 482 10.93 -9.96 8.01
N ARG A 483 11.83 -10.54 7.21
CA ARG A 483 11.99 -10.20 5.79
C ARG A 483 11.20 -11.12 4.86
N ARG A 484 10.62 -12.19 5.39
CA ARG A 484 9.80 -13.11 4.61
C ARG A 484 8.39 -12.58 4.47
N ASP A 485 7.86 -12.75 3.27
CA ASP A 485 6.42 -12.67 3.07
C ASP A 485 5.76 -13.92 3.69
N LEU A 486 5.11 -13.73 4.84
CA LEU A 486 4.41 -14.80 5.57
C LEU A 486 3.00 -15.07 5.02
N GLY A 487 2.56 -14.32 4.00
CA GLY A 487 1.18 -14.38 3.52
C GLY A 487 0.18 -13.79 4.53
N PRO A 488 -1.06 -14.32 4.60
CA PRO A 488 -1.98 -14.03 5.69
C PRO A 488 -1.31 -14.32 7.03
N THR A 489 -1.26 -13.32 7.91
CA THR A 489 -0.65 -13.46 9.24
C THR A 489 -1.31 -12.50 10.23
N ASP A 490 -1.55 -13.00 11.44
CA ASP A 490 -2.08 -12.29 12.58
C ASP A 490 -1.04 -12.29 13.73
N LEU A 491 -0.91 -11.14 14.40
CA LEU A 491 -0.19 -11.03 15.67
C LEU A 491 -1.22 -10.88 16.80
N SER A 492 -1.28 -11.88 17.68
CA SER A 492 -2.24 -11.94 18.78
C SER A 492 -1.57 -12.15 20.13
N LEU A 493 -2.18 -11.62 21.19
CA LEU A 493 -1.78 -11.81 22.58
C LEU A 493 -2.80 -12.67 23.32
N PHE A 494 -2.33 -13.65 24.09
CA PHE A 494 -3.16 -14.58 24.86
C PHE A 494 -2.80 -14.53 26.35
N ASP A 495 -3.80 -14.66 27.23
CA ASP A 495 -3.60 -14.78 28.67
C ASP A 495 -3.24 -16.21 29.12
N GLU A 496 -3.03 -16.41 30.42
CA GLU A 496 -2.69 -17.72 31.00
C GLU A 496 -3.77 -18.79 30.79
N GLN A 497 -5.01 -18.39 30.55
CA GLN A 497 -6.14 -19.28 30.25
C GLN A 497 -6.26 -19.56 28.74
N GLY A 498 -5.38 -19.01 27.92
CA GLY A 498 -5.42 -19.13 26.46
C GLY A 498 -6.49 -18.26 25.81
N ARG A 499 -7.06 -17.28 26.52
CA ARG A 499 -8.03 -16.33 25.96
C ARG A 499 -7.29 -15.21 25.25
N ARG A 500 -7.76 -14.84 24.06
CA ARG A 500 -7.22 -13.73 23.28
C ARG A 500 -7.52 -12.41 23.96
N VAL A 501 -6.52 -11.56 24.11
CA VAL A 501 -6.69 -10.16 24.52
C VAL A 501 -7.25 -9.39 23.32
N PRO A 502 -8.34 -8.62 23.48
CA PRO A 502 -9.00 -7.91 22.37
C PRO A 502 -8.21 -6.67 21.96
N VAL A 503 -7.10 -6.88 21.27
CA VAL A 503 -6.20 -5.84 20.78
C VAL A 503 -5.80 -6.17 19.34
N ASP A 504 -5.80 -5.16 18.48
CA ASP A 504 -5.36 -5.28 17.10
C ASP A 504 -3.89 -4.91 16.95
N PHE A 505 -3.28 -5.34 15.84
CA PHE A 505 -1.92 -4.97 15.49
C PHE A 505 -1.90 -4.07 14.25
N ARG A 506 -0.87 -3.23 14.15
CA ARG A 506 -0.52 -2.45 12.95
C ARG A 506 0.55 -3.21 12.17
N LYS A 507 0.32 -3.46 10.88
CA LYS A 507 1.35 -3.96 9.96
C LYS A 507 2.11 -2.78 9.35
N LEU A 508 3.44 -2.83 9.40
CA LEU A 508 4.38 -1.94 8.72
C LEU A 508 4.88 -2.61 7.43
N GLY A 509 5.21 -1.80 6.43
CA GLY A 509 5.43 -2.26 5.05
C GLY A 509 6.89 -2.19 4.62
N GLY A 510 7.15 -2.47 3.34
CA GLY A 510 8.49 -2.36 2.77
C GLY A 510 9.33 -3.64 2.94
N PRO A 511 10.68 -3.54 2.88
CA PRO A 511 11.58 -4.69 2.78
C PRO A 511 11.74 -5.48 4.09
N VAL A 512 11.21 -4.95 5.20
CA VAL A 512 11.10 -5.62 6.49
C VAL A 512 9.65 -5.49 6.93
N HIS A 513 8.97 -6.61 7.13
CA HIS A 513 7.59 -6.64 7.62
C HIS A 513 7.58 -6.54 9.15
N GLY A 514 7.10 -5.40 9.66
CA GLY A 514 6.86 -5.18 11.08
C GLY A 514 5.39 -5.43 11.47
N TYR A 515 5.16 -6.08 12.59
CA TYR A 515 3.83 -6.27 13.19
C TYR A 515 3.86 -5.70 14.60
N VAL A 516 3.10 -4.64 14.87
CA VAL A 516 3.16 -3.90 16.14
C VAL A 516 1.81 -4.00 16.84
N LEU A 517 1.80 -4.58 18.03
CA LEU A 517 0.64 -4.69 18.91
C LEU A 517 0.91 -3.90 20.20
N VAL A 518 -0.04 -3.07 20.62
CA VAL A 518 0.08 -2.26 21.86
C VAL A 518 -1.11 -2.57 22.77
N ALA A 519 -0.84 -3.20 23.91
CA ALA A 519 -1.85 -3.60 24.88
C ALA A 519 -1.74 -2.78 26.18
N GLU A 520 -2.83 -2.11 26.54
CA GLU A 520 -2.96 -1.30 27.75
C GLU A 520 -3.80 -2.01 28.81
N GLY A 521 -3.66 -1.61 30.08
CA GLY A 521 -4.53 -2.09 31.16
C GLY A 521 -4.41 -3.58 31.48
N LEU A 522 -3.31 -4.22 31.11
CA LEU A 522 -3.08 -5.64 31.39
C LEU A 522 -2.98 -5.90 32.91
N SER A 523 -3.50 -7.05 33.33
CA SER A 523 -3.35 -7.53 34.70
C SER A 523 -1.97 -8.17 34.89
N PRO A 524 -1.42 -8.24 36.11
CA PRO A 524 -0.19 -8.99 36.36
C PRO A 524 -0.39 -10.47 36.05
N GLY A 525 0.52 -11.08 35.30
CA GLY A 525 0.41 -12.47 34.87
C GLY A 525 1.29 -12.80 33.67
N ARG A 526 1.23 -14.06 33.21
CA ARG A 526 1.89 -14.48 31.97
C ARG A 526 0.97 -14.27 30.78
N TYR A 527 1.57 -13.84 29.69
CA TYR A 527 0.94 -13.68 28.39
C TYR A 527 1.79 -14.38 27.34
N GLU A 528 1.18 -14.76 26.24
CA GLU A 528 1.86 -15.36 25.09
C GLU A 528 1.49 -14.59 23.82
N ALA A 529 2.48 -13.95 23.20
CA ALA A 529 2.36 -13.36 21.89
C ALA A 529 2.59 -14.43 20.82
N ARG A 530 1.72 -14.48 19.82
CA ARG A 530 1.79 -15.46 18.72
C ARG A 530 1.66 -14.74 17.39
N LEU A 531 2.55 -15.09 16.46
CA LEU A 531 2.50 -14.66 15.06
C LEU A 531 2.19 -15.87 14.17
N GLY A 532 1.12 -15.83 13.38
CA GLY A 532 0.77 -16.92 12.47
C GLY A 532 -0.63 -16.82 11.88
N ASP A 533 -1.13 -17.93 11.34
CA ASP A 533 -2.46 -18.05 10.77
C ASP A 533 -3.04 -19.44 11.07
N GLY A 534 -4.06 -19.48 11.91
CA GLY A 534 -4.76 -20.70 12.32
C GLY A 534 -3.83 -21.77 12.93
N PRO A 535 -3.72 -22.97 12.35
CA PRO A 535 -2.82 -24.01 12.84
C PRO A 535 -1.34 -23.72 12.58
N THR A 536 -1.01 -22.71 11.78
CA THR A 536 0.37 -22.32 11.48
C THR A 536 0.83 -21.25 12.46
N ARG A 537 1.96 -21.50 13.14
CA ARG A 537 2.61 -20.53 14.00
C ARG A 537 4.04 -20.28 13.52
N HIS A 538 4.31 -19.05 13.08
CA HIS A 538 5.63 -18.63 12.60
C HIS A 538 6.58 -18.29 13.74
N ALA A 539 6.08 -17.60 14.77
CA ALA A 539 6.86 -17.25 15.95
C ALA A 539 5.97 -17.09 17.19
N CYS A 540 6.57 -17.20 18.37
CA CYS A 540 5.89 -17.04 19.64
C CYS A 540 6.85 -16.55 20.73
N GLN A 541 6.37 -15.68 21.61
CA GLN A 541 7.12 -15.20 22.78
C GLN A 541 6.22 -15.14 24.01
N ARG A 542 6.74 -15.66 25.13
CA ARG A 542 6.09 -15.57 26.44
C ARG A 542 6.56 -14.33 27.18
N VAL A 543 5.60 -13.59 27.73
CA VAL A 543 5.81 -12.30 28.38
C VAL A 543 5.25 -12.36 29.79
N VAL A 544 5.95 -11.80 30.77
CA VAL A 544 5.47 -11.73 32.16
C VAL A 544 5.26 -10.28 32.55
N VAL A 545 3.99 -9.90 32.80
CA VAL A 545 3.60 -8.56 33.26
C VAL A 545 3.62 -8.52 34.78
N ARG A 546 4.46 -7.65 35.34
CA ARG A 546 4.62 -7.44 36.79
C ARG A 546 3.68 -6.35 37.32
N ARG A 547 3.52 -6.27 38.64
CA ARG A 547 2.71 -5.22 39.30
C ARG A 547 3.36 -3.83 39.28
N ALA A 548 4.68 -3.78 39.23
CA ALA A 548 5.45 -2.54 39.33
C ALA A 548 6.70 -2.64 38.44
N PRO A 549 7.24 -1.49 37.98
CA PRO A 549 8.54 -1.45 37.33
C PRO A 549 9.64 -1.98 38.26
N PRO A 550 10.77 -2.46 37.70
CA PRO A 550 11.96 -2.75 38.49
C PRO A 550 12.50 -1.46 39.13
N GLU A 551 13.08 -1.57 40.32
CA GLU A 551 13.82 -0.44 40.90
C GLU A 551 15.08 -0.16 40.04
N PRO A 552 15.37 1.11 39.71
CA PRO A 552 16.59 1.47 39.00
C PRO A 552 17.82 1.02 39.78
N THR A 553 18.85 0.53 39.07
CA THR A 553 20.14 0.28 39.71
C THR A 553 20.91 1.60 39.78
N PRO A 554 21.23 2.12 40.98
CA PRO A 554 21.97 3.36 41.09
C PRO A 554 23.40 3.20 40.57
N ARG A 555 23.90 4.22 39.86
CA ARG A 555 25.31 4.34 39.51
C ARG A 555 26.05 5.04 40.65
N ASP A 556 27.30 4.63 40.89
CA ASP A 556 28.21 5.37 41.76
C ASP A 556 28.84 6.53 40.96
N PRO A 557 28.56 7.81 41.30
CA PRO A 557 29.11 8.95 40.56
C PRO A 557 30.64 9.01 40.61
N GLU A 558 31.26 8.49 41.67
CA GLU A 558 32.70 8.53 41.92
C GLU A 558 33.46 7.41 41.18
N THR A 559 32.76 6.40 40.66
CA THR A 559 33.35 5.27 39.94
C THR A 559 32.96 5.30 38.47
N PRO A 560 33.85 5.73 37.55
CA PRO A 560 33.57 5.69 36.12
C PRO A 560 33.23 4.28 35.65
N ALA A 561 32.14 4.15 34.90
CA ALA A 561 31.65 2.87 34.39
C ALA A 561 31.21 3.01 32.92
N PRO A 562 31.14 1.92 32.14
CA PRO A 562 30.66 1.94 30.76
C PRO A 562 29.39 2.78 30.56
N ALA A 563 29.30 3.53 29.46
CA ALA A 563 28.06 4.20 29.08
C ALA A 563 26.88 3.21 29.06
N TRP A 564 27.07 2.04 28.46
CA TRP A 564 26.27 0.84 28.73
C TRP A 564 27.01 -0.44 28.32
N THR A 565 26.71 -1.54 29.00
CA THR A 565 27.29 -2.86 28.70
C THR A 565 26.42 -3.60 27.67
N PRO A 566 26.99 -4.08 26.55
CA PRO A 566 26.27 -4.91 25.60
C PRO A 566 25.81 -6.24 26.22
N ARG A 567 24.58 -6.63 25.91
CA ARG A 567 23.94 -7.91 26.28
C ARG A 567 23.39 -8.65 25.05
N TRP A 568 23.06 -7.90 24.00
CA TRP A 568 22.54 -8.41 22.73
C TRP A 568 23.61 -8.26 21.64
N LYS A 569 23.34 -8.78 20.44
CA LYS A 569 24.21 -8.70 19.27
C LYS A 569 23.48 -8.10 18.09
N TRP A 570 24.22 -7.46 17.20
CA TRP A 570 23.74 -7.13 15.86
C TRP A 570 23.68 -8.41 15.03
N GLU A 571 22.47 -8.86 14.74
CA GLU A 571 22.09 -10.03 13.96
C GLU A 571 20.85 -9.67 13.11
N GLU A 572 20.36 -10.60 12.30
CA GLU A 572 19.26 -10.32 11.37
C GLU A 572 17.99 -9.80 12.07
N ASP A 573 17.64 -10.36 13.22
CA ASP A 573 16.48 -9.97 14.03
C ASP A 573 16.58 -8.54 14.58
N THR A 574 17.75 -8.15 15.11
CA THR A 574 17.98 -6.82 15.67
C THR A 574 18.19 -5.76 14.61
N GLU A 575 18.73 -6.10 13.43
CA GLU A 575 18.73 -5.22 12.26
C GLU A 575 17.32 -4.99 11.72
N ASN A 576 16.49 -6.05 11.66
CA ASN A 576 15.09 -5.96 11.25
C ASN A 576 14.27 -5.12 12.25
N LEU A 577 14.52 -5.28 13.55
CA LEU A 577 13.90 -4.45 14.58
C LEU A 577 14.37 -2.99 14.49
N PHE A 578 15.64 -2.71 14.18
CA PHE A 578 16.11 -1.34 13.96
C PHE A 578 15.41 -0.69 12.77
N ALA A 579 15.29 -1.39 11.64
CA ALA A 579 14.54 -0.90 10.49
C ALA A 579 13.07 -0.62 10.85
N THR A 580 12.42 -1.57 11.52
CA THR A 580 11.02 -1.43 11.97
C THR A 580 10.85 -0.25 12.93
N PHE A 581 11.80 -0.02 13.83
CA PHE A 581 11.82 1.12 14.75
C PHE A 581 11.91 2.45 13.99
N VAL A 582 12.86 2.57 13.05
CA VAL A 582 13.00 3.79 12.23
C VAL A 582 11.75 4.04 11.40
N GLU A 583 11.16 3.01 10.79
CA GLU A 583 9.91 3.15 10.04
C GLU A 583 8.76 3.59 10.95
N HIS A 584 8.61 2.98 12.12
CA HIS A 584 7.51 3.28 13.04
C HIS A 584 7.55 4.73 13.55
N LEU A 585 8.75 5.25 13.86
CA LEU A 585 8.93 6.65 14.29
C LEU A 585 8.33 7.65 13.31
N PHE A 586 8.36 7.34 12.01
CA PHE A 586 7.91 8.21 10.93
C PHE A 586 6.76 7.61 10.11
N ALA A 587 6.04 6.61 10.64
CA ALA A 587 5.07 5.84 9.87
C ALA A 587 3.89 6.67 9.36
N ASP A 588 3.55 7.76 10.05
CA ASP A 588 2.44 8.65 9.68
C ASP A 588 2.94 9.95 9.02
N ALA A 589 4.23 10.04 8.72
CA ALA A 589 4.83 11.22 8.10
C ALA A 589 4.50 11.31 6.60
N ALA A 590 4.06 12.48 6.15
CA ALA A 590 3.89 12.78 4.73
C ALA A 590 5.22 13.26 4.11
N ALA A 591 5.35 13.11 2.79
CA ALA A 591 6.46 13.71 2.05
C ALA A 591 6.48 15.24 2.26
N GLY A 592 7.64 15.82 2.51
CA GLY A 592 7.79 17.26 2.77
C GLY A 592 7.41 17.72 4.19
N GLN A 593 6.88 16.84 5.04
CA GLN A 593 6.59 17.18 6.44
C GLN A 593 7.87 17.54 7.20
N THR A 594 7.78 18.52 8.09
CA THR A 594 8.86 18.93 8.99
C THR A 594 8.53 18.58 10.44
N PHE A 595 9.58 18.36 11.23
CA PHE A 595 9.51 18.07 12.67
C PHE A 595 10.45 19.04 13.40
N GLU A 596 10.10 19.45 14.61
CA GLU A 596 10.94 20.37 15.40
C GLU A 596 12.28 19.74 15.77
N HIS A 597 12.31 18.70 16.62
CA HIS A 597 13.57 18.08 17.07
C HIS A 597 13.42 16.57 17.23
N LEU A 598 14.55 15.85 17.27
CA LEU A 598 14.54 14.37 17.40
C LEU A 598 13.99 13.92 18.76
N ASP A 599 14.30 14.64 19.84
CA ASP A 599 13.76 14.35 21.18
C ASP A 599 12.23 14.39 21.21
N ALA A 600 11.59 15.38 20.55
CA ALA A 600 10.14 15.47 20.47
C ALA A 600 9.50 14.26 19.75
N VAL A 601 10.18 13.66 18.78
CA VAL A 601 9.71 12.44 18.10
C VAL A 601 9.91 11.20 18.97
N LEU A 602 11.01 11.14 19.73
CA LEU A 602 11.32 10.02 20.62
C LEU A 602 10.49 10.03 21.91
N ASP A 603 10.12 11.19 22.45
CA ASP A 603 9.28 11.31 23.65
C ASP A 603 7.79 11.01 23.38
N ASP A 604 7.40 10.80 22.12
CA ASP A 604 6.02 10.43 21.76
C ASP A 604 5.82 8.91 21.92
N PRO A 605 5.06 8.44 22.94
CA PRO A 605 4.85 7.01 23.20
C PRO A 605 4.05 6.30 22.11
N ALA A 606 3.37 7.04 21.22
CA ALA A 606 2.66 6.49 20.08
C ALA A 606 3.56 6.29 18.85
N LYS A 607 4.72 6.97 18.79
CA LYS A 607 5.70 6.85 17.68
C LYS A 607 6.92 6.03 18.05
N ASN A 608 7.30 6.00 19.32
CA ASN A 608 8.50 5.31 19.78
C ASN A 608 8.16 3.93 20.38
N LEU A 609 8.44 2.87 19.62
CA LEU A 609 8.28 1.47 20.07
C LEU A 609 9.06 1.16 21.36
N LEU A 610 10.15 1.90 21.59
CA LEU A 610 11.08 1.74 22.70
C LEU A 610 10.88 2.80 23.79
N HIS A 611 9.74 3.51 23.76
CA HIS A 611 9.42 4.52 24.76
C HIS A 611 9.35 3.89 26.15
N ASP A 612 10.15 4.45 27.06
CA ASP A 612 10.35 4.00 28.43
C ASP A 612 10.72 2.51 28.53
N ALA A 613 11.43 1.96 27.53
CA ALA A 613 11.79 0.55 27.50
C ALA A 613 12.70 0.14 28.69
N LEU A 614 13.41 1.08 29.31
CA LEU A 614 14.22 0.85 30.49
C LEU A 614 13.44 1.06 31.81
N GLY A 615 12.27 1.72 31.76
CA GLY A 615 11.47 2.05 32.93
C GLY A 615 12.08 3.17 33.78
N LEU A 616 12.84 4.09 33.16
CA LEU A 616 13.56 5.18 33.83
C LEU A 616 12.96 6.56 33.54
N GLY A 617 11.84 6.63 32.82
CA GLY A 617 11.32 7.87 32.24
C GLY A 617 12.35 8.51 31.30
N GLU A 618 13.13 7.69 30.62
CA GLU A 618 14.37 8.15 30.00
C GLU A 618 14.18 9.08 28.81
N ASP A 619 13.13 8.87 28.00
CA ASP A 619 12.92 9.59 26.74
C ASP A 619 12.64 11.08 26.97
N ALA A 620 11.77 11.39 27.94
CA ALA A 620 11.45 12.75 28.37
C ALA A 620 12.66 13.53 28.93
N ARG A 621 13.72 12.81 29.32
CA ARG A 621 14.95 13.39 29.88
C ARG A 621 16.02 13.65 28.82
N LEU A 622 15.86 13.12 27.61
CA LEU A 622 16.80 13.35 26.51
C LEU A 622 16.58 14.73 25.90
N ARG A 623 17.67 15.34 25.44
CA ARG A 623 17.66 16.58 24.64
C ARG A 623 18.52 16.34 23.42
N LEU A 624 17.87 16.04 22.30
CA LEU A 624 18.52 15.56 21.07
C LEU A 624 18.16 16.48 19.92
N VAL A 625 19.13 17.31 19.55
CA VAL A 625 19.03 18.30 18.49
C VAL A 625 20.15 18.03 17.47
N PRO A 626 20.08 16.89 16.74
CA PRO A 626 21.13 16.51 15.80
C PRO A 626 21.13 17.43 14.56
N ASP A 627 22.30 17.61 13.95
CA ASP A 627 22.37 18.00 12.53
C ASP A 627 22.29 16.75 11.62
N CYS A 628 22.41 16.95 10.29
CA CYS A 628 22.34 15.83 9.34
C CYS A 628 23.38 14.73 9.61
N ALA A 629 24.57 15.07 10.11
CA ALA A 629 25.64 14.12 10.39
C ALA A 629 25.40 13.36 11.69
N ASP A 630 24.86 14.03 12.71
CA ASP A 630 24.57 13.43 14.01
C ASP A 630 23.38 12.46 13.95
N LEU A 631 22.34 12.80 13.19
CA LEU A 631 21.07 12.08 13.12
C LEU A 631 21.22 10.54 12.98
N PRO A 632 21.97 10.00 12.00
CA PRO A 632 22.13 8.55 11.86
C PRO A 632 22.81 7.92 13.08
N TYR A 633 23.83 8.58 13.66
CA TYR A 633 24.51 8.08 14.86
C TYR A 633 23.59 8.13 16.07
N PHE A 634 22.79 9.19 16.23
CA PHE A 634 21.87 9.35 17.36
C PHE A 634 20.79 8.28 17.34
N LEU A 635 20.15 8.03 16.19
CA LEU A 635 19.15 6.98 16.03
C LEU A 635 19.73 5.60 16.35
N ARG A 636 20.92 5.29 15.80
CA ARG A 636 21.58 3.99 15.98
C ARG A 636 22.07 3.80 17.42
N ALA A 637 22.63 4.83 18.04
CA ALA A 637 23.09 4.81 19.44
C ALA A 637 21.93 4.69 20.42
N TYR A 638 20.85 5.45 20.20
CA TYR A 638 19.62 5.38 20.99
C TYR A 638 19.04 3.96 20.97
N PHE A 639 18.88 3.38 19.77
CA PHE A 639 18.40 2.00 19.63
C PHE A 639 19.35 1.00 20.31
N ALA A 640 20.67 1.14 20.10
CA ALA A 640 21.67 0.27 20.69
C ALA A 640 21.66 0.35 22.22
N TRP A 641 21.50 1.53 22.81
CA TRP A 641 21.38 1.70 24.25
C TRP A 641 20.11 1.04 24.79
N LYS A 642 18.96 1.29 24.16
CA LYS A 642 17.65 0.71 24.53
C LYS A 642 17.61 -0.80 24.43
N LEU A 643 18.42 -1.43 23.57
CA LEU A 643 18.54 -2.89 23.44
C LEU A 643 19.81 -3.47 24.09
N SER A 644 20.71 -2.63 24.60
CA SER A 644 22.04 -3.03 25.08
C SER A 644 22.82 -3.79 24.00
N LEU A 645 22.91 -3.21 22.80
CA LEU A 645 23.73 -3.67 21.69
C LEU A 645 25.12 -3.00 21.73
N PRO A 646 26.16 -3.63 21.14
CA PRO A 646 27.44 -2.98 20.91
C PRO A 646 27.28 -1.75 20.02
N PHE A 647 27.94 -0.65 20.40
CA PHE A 647 27.97 0.57 19.60
C PHE A 647 29.33 1.24 19.72
N GLY A 648 29.71 1.98 18.69
CA GLY A 648 30.91 2.77 18.65
C GLY A 648 31.01 3.59 17.37
N PHE A 649 31.94 4.55 17.39
CA PHE A 649 32.20 5.48 16.31
C PHE A 649 33.68 5.91 16.33
N ARG A 650 34.15 6.51 15.25
CA ARG A 650 35.52 6.99 15.09
C ARG A 650 35.57 8.49 14.80
N ALA A 651 36.65 9.10 15.26
CA ALA A 651 37.06 10.40 14.75
C ALA A 651 37.55 10.24 13.31
N CYS A 652 37.14 11.14 12.42
CA CYS A 652 37.56 11.12 11.02
C CYS A 652 38.06 12.49 10.59
N THR A 653 38.93 12.51 9.58
CA THR A 653 39.38 13.77 8.99
C THR A 653 38.31 14.29 8.03
N ARG A 654 38.20 15.61 7.89
CA ARG A 654 37.43 16.22 6.79
C ARG A 654 38.09 15.89 5.45
N GLY A 655 37.24 15.64 4.44
CA GLY A 655 37.66 15.49 3.04
C GLY A 655 38.15 16.82 2.46
N ARG A 656 38.95 16.73 1.39
CA ARG A 656 39.37 17.84 0.52
C ARG A 656 39.34 17.36 -0.92
N ASP A 657 39.32 18.28 -1.89
CA ASP A 657 39.33 17.98 -3.33
C ASP A 657 40.38 16.94 -3.77
N ASP A 658 41.55 16.91 -3.12
CA ASP A 658 42.66 16.00 -3.42
C ASP A 658 42.79 14.82 -2.43
N ARG A 659 41.98 14.77 -1.36
CA ARG A 659 42.18 13.85 -0.24
C ARG A 659 40.87 13.39 0.39
N ALA A 660 40.59 12.10 0.21
CA ALA A 660 39.46 11.42 0.85
C ALA A 660 39.53 11.48 2.40
N PRO A 661 38.37 11.56 3.10
CA PRO A 661 38.27 11.37 4.54
C PRO A 661 38.90 10.05 5.00
N ARG A 662 39.57 10.06 6.14
CA ARG A 662 40.12 8.87 6.81
C ARG A 662 39.70 8.88 8.27
N CYS A 663 39.30 7.72 8.77
CA CYS A 663 39.00 7.56 10.19
C CYS A 663 40.21 7.08 10.96
N GLU A 664 40.30 7.48 12.22
CA GLU A 664 41.32 7.00 13.13
C GLU A 664 41.12 5.50 13.42
N PRO A 665 42.20 4.73 13.66
CA PRO A 665 42.07 3.31 13.97
C PRO A 665 41.28 3.04 15.26
N THR A 666 41.40 3.96 16.24
CA THR A 666 40.80 3.86 17.57
C THR A 666 39.29 4.02 17.50
N LEU A 667 38.56 3.01 17.99
CA LEU A 667 37.10 3.02 18.08
C LEU A 667 36.68 3.51 19.48
N VAL A 668 35.88 4.58 19.54
CA VAL A 668 35.21 5.02 20.78
C VAL A 668 33.93 4.21 20.92
N THR A 669 33.72 3.52 22.04
CA THR A 669 32.64 2.52 22.18
C THR A 669 31.71 2.77 23.36
N SER A 670 30.60 2.05 23.43
CA SER A 670 29.71 2.09 24.60
C SER A 670 30.37 1.62 25.91
N LEU A 671 31.56 1.00 25.83
CA LEU A 671 32.36 0.58 26.98
C LEU A 671 33.25 1.69 27.55
N GLU A 672 33.31 2.85 26.91
CA GLU A 672 34.06 3.99 27.44
C GLU A 672 33.57 4.36 28.85
N PRO A 673 34.48 4.61 29.80
CA PRO A 673 34.13 4.95 31.16
C PRO A 673 33.51 6.35 31.22
N VAL A 674 32.30 6.44 31.76
CA VAL A 674 31.55 7.68 31.97
C VAL A 674 31.21 7.81 33.45
N SER A 675 31.60 8.94 34.04
CA SER A 675 31.13 9.37 35.36
C SER A 675 29.81 10.15 35.18
N ALA A 676 28.73 9.60 35.71
CA ALA A 676 27.38 10.16 35.63
C ALA A 676 26.53 9.63 36.78
N PRO A 677 25.53 10.40 37.26
CA PRO A 677 24.71 10.03 38.40
C PRO A 677 23.74 8.87 38.12
N ASP A 678 23.39 8.63 36.84
CA ASP A 678 22.53 7.53 36.42
C ASP A 678 22.78 7.15 34.96
N ASP A 679 22.12 6.07 34.50
CA ASP A 679 22.31 5.51 33.16
C ASP A 679 21.83 6.44 32.03
N VAL A 680 20.84 7.30 32.31
CA VAL A 680 20.31 8.25 31.31
C VAL A 680 21.32 9.37 31.10
N GLU A 681 21.86 9.93 32.17
CA GLU A 681 22.93 10.93 32.07
C GLU A 681 24.22 10.35 31.49
N ALA A 682 24.56 9.09 31.80
CA ALA A 682 25.70 8.41 31.17
C ALA A 682 25.54 8.35 29.65
N PHE A 683 24.34 7.97 29.17
CA PHE A 683 24.02 7.95 27.75
C PHE A 683 24.06 9.35 27.11
N ARG A 684 23.53 10.38 27.80
CA ARG A 684 23.60 11.78 27.32
C ARG A 684 25.04 12.28 27.16
N VAL A 685 25.90 11.98 28.13
CA VAL A 685 27.34 12.32 28.05
C VAL A 685 27.98 11.61 26.85
N PHE A 686 27.66 10.34 26.65
CA PHE A 686 28.16 9.57 25.50
C PHE A 686 27.72 10.17 24.17
N LEU A 687 26.43 10.50 24.00
CA LEU A 687 25.94 11.13 22.77
C LEU A 687 26.55 12.51 22.51
N ARG A 688 26.81 13.30 23.56
CA ARG A 688 27.52 14.57 23.42
C ARG A 688 28.94 14.34 22.91
N THR A 689 29.63 13.30 23.38
CA THR A 689 30.94 12.91 22.86
C THR A 689 30.85 12.50 21.39
N THR A 690 29.82 11.74 21.00
CA THR A 690 29.55 11.41 19.60
C THR A 690 29.40 12.66 18.74
N ALA A 691 28.49 13.58 19.10
CA ALA A 691 28.24 14.81 18.35
C ALA A 691 29.48 15.71 18.21
N ASN A 692 30.33 15.74 19.25
CA ASN A 692 31.58 16.50 19.21
C ASN A 692 32.68 15.84 18.36
N THR A 693 32.50 14.59 17.94
CA THR A 693 33.52 13.80 17.23
C THR A 693 33.14 13.54 15.77
N VAL A 694 31.89 13.20 15.51
CA VAL A 694 31.42 12.86 14.16
C VAL A 694 31.09 14.13 13.36
N HIS A 695 31.15 14.00 12.05
CA HIS A 695 30.68 15.03 11.13
C HIS A 695 30.31 14.37 9.80
N SER A 696 29.82 15.15 8.84
CA SER A 696 29.32 14.58 7.58
C SER A 696 30.35 13.81 6.73
N SER A 697 31.64 13.87 7.06
CA SER A 697 32.64 13.01 6.39
C SER A 697 32.80 11.64 7.06
N SER A 698 32.35 11.45 8.30
CA SER A 698 32.35 10.16 8.99
C SER A 698 31.51 9.11 8.24
N MET A 699 30.49 9.55 7.50
CA MET A 699 29.69 8.70 6.60
C MET A 699 30.20 8.67 5.15
N ARG A 700 31.30 9.35 4.82
CA ARG A 700 31.81 9.55 3.44
C ARG A 700 33.28 9.16 3.31
N THR A 701 33.68 8.14 4.05
CA THR A 701 35.00 7.53 3.95
C THR A 701 35.13 6.72 2.66
N ARG A 702 36.37 6.37 2.29
CA ARG A 702 36.60 5.51 1.13
C ARG A 702 35.79 4.21 1.25
N PRO A 703 35.13 3.75 0.18
CA PRO A 703 34.24 2.60 0.23
C PRO A 703 34.83 1.31 0.83
N ARG A 704 36.13 1.09 0.67
CA ARG A 704 36.86 -0.10 1.15
C ARG A 704 37.75 0.16 2.37
N ASP A 705 37.51 1.26 3.09
CA ASP A 705 38.27 1.55 4.31
C ASP A 705 37.76 0.68 5.47
N GLU A 706 38.59 -0.25 5.95
CA GLU A 706 38.27 -1.12 7.08
C GLU A 706 38.05 -0.35 8.40
N HIS A 707 38.47 0.92 8.48
CA HIS A 707 38.22 1.78 9.63
C HIS A 707 36.98 2.67 9.43
N ALA A 708 36.19 2.46 8.37
CA ALA A 708 34.94 3.17 8.18
C ALA A 708 33.84 2.64 9.11
N ASP A 709 33.09 3.57 9.73
CA ASP A 709 31.93 3.22 10.56
C ASP A 709 30.70 2.82 9.71
N ALA A 710 30.67 3.21 8.44
CA ALA A 710 29.63 2.84 7.48
C ALA A 710 30.20 2.46 6.12
N TYR A 711 29.51 1.59 5.39
CA TYR A 711 30.01 0.98 4.16
C TYR A 711 28.90 0.87 3.10
N PRO A 712 29.26 0.86 1.80
CA PRO A 712 28.30 0.83 0.72
C PRO A 712 27.51 -0.49 0.64
N VAL A 713 26.22 -0.38 0.30
CA VAL A 713 25.30 -1.53 0.11
C VAL A 713 24.85 -1.63 -1.35
N ALA A 714 24.23 -2.76 -1.69
CA ALA A 714 23.64 -3.00 -3.01
C ALA A 714 22.40 -2.12 -3.24
N LEU A 715 22.02 -1.92 -4.50
CA LEU A 715 20.84 -1.14 -4.90
C LEU A 715 19.63 -2.06 -5.11
N THR A 716 19.26 -2.79 -4.06
CA THR A 716 18.14 -3.73 -4.06
C THR A 716 17.06 -3.31 -3.05
N THR A 717 15.82 -3.73 -3.27
CA THR A 717 14.69 -3.49 -2.36
C THR A 717 15.05 -3.87 -0.92
N ALA A 718 15.67 -5.03 -0.73
CA ALA A 718 16.04 -5.53 0.59
C ALA A 718 17.14 -4.71 1.28
N ALA A 719 18.10 -4.17 0.51
CA ALA A 719 19.23 -3.38 1.02
C ALA A 719 18.83 -1.92 1.32
N LEU A 720 17.87 -1.37 0.58
CA LEU A 720 17.32 -0.02 0.78
C LEU A 720 16.25 0.00 1.87
N SER A 721 16.53 -0.67 2.99
CA SER A 721 15.62 -0.74 4.14
C SER A 721 15.75 0.48 5.07
N PRO A 722 14.71 0.78 5.88
CA PRO A 722 14.77 1.86 6.87
C PRO A 722 16.00 1.75 7.78
N GLY A 723 16.62 2.89 8.10
CA GLY A 723 17.89 2.97 8.83
C GLY A 723 19.14 3.00 7.94
N THR A 724 19.05 2.63 6.67
CA THR A 724 20.13 2.84 5.69
C THR A 724 20.40 4.34 5.51
N VAL A 725 21.67 4.71 5.48
CA VAL A 725 22.12 6.10 5.37
C VAL A 725 22.41 6.43 3.91
N PHE A 726 21.94 7.56 3.42
CA PHE A 726 22.40 8.11 2.15
C PHE A 726 23.31 9.30 2.43
N ALA A 727 24.54 9.23 1.95
CA ALA A 727 25.51 10.30 2.05
C ALA A 727 25.75 10.92 0.68
N ASP A 728 25.38 12.17 0.47
CA ASP A 728 25.67 12.85 -0.79
C ASP A 728 27.16 13.23 -0.89
N PRO A 729 27.70 13.52 -2.09
CA PRO A 729 29.10 13.92 -2.26
C PRO A 729 29.50 15.20 -1.50
N PHE A 730 28.54 16.02 -1.10
CA PHE A 730 28.73 17.38 -0.57
C PHE A 730 28.63 17.44 0.96
N GLY A 731 28.25 16.33 1.60
CA GLY A 731 28.16 16.20 3.05
C GLY A 731 26.78 16.46 3.62
N HIS A 732 25.71 16.36 2.81
CA HIS A 732 24.36 16.18 3.31
C HIS A 732 24.10 14.69 3.53
N ILE A 733 23.49 14.37 4.66
CA ILE A 733 23.23 12.99 5.08
C ILE A 733 21.74 12.82 5.33
N LEU A 734 21.17 11.75 4.80
CA LEU A 734 19.77 11.38 5.01
C LEU A 734 19.70 9.96 5.59
N VAL A 735 18.64 9.66 6.34
CA VAL A 735 18.35 8.32 6.84
C VAL A 735 17.07 7.84 6.17
N LEU A 736 17.12 6.70 5.49
CA LEU A 736 15.92 6.07 4.92
C LEU A 736 14.95 5.72 6.04
N VAL A 737 13.68 6.09 5.90
CA VAL A 737 12.66 5.83 6.91
C VAL A 737 11.60 4.86 6.44
N ARG A 738 11.26 4.86 5.15
CA ARG A 738 10.16 4.03 4.65
C ARG A 738 10.29 3.83 3.15
N GLN A 739 10.04 2.60 2.71
CA GLN A 739 9.79 2.29 1.32
C GLN A 739 8.30 1.99 1.16
N VAL A 740 7.58 2.86 0.46
CA VAL A 740 6.19 2.62 0.05
C VAL A 740 6.25 1.76 -1.21
N PRO A 741 5.69 0.55 -1.21
CA PRO A 741 5.75 -0.32 -2.37
C PRO A 741 4.90 0.26 -3.51
N GLN A 742 5.28 -0.06 -4.75
CA GLN A 742 4.50 0.30 -5.94
C GLN A 742 3.07 -0.24 -5.84
N ARG A 743 2.08 0.60 -6.14
CA ARG A 743 0.65 0.25 -6.11
C ARG A 743 0.11 0.11 -7.53
N LYS A 744 -1.22 0.20 -7.75
CA LYS A 744 -1.87 0.00 -9.06
C LYS A 744 -1.16 0.78 -10.16
N ASP A 745 -1.34 2.10 -10.13
CA ASP A 745 -0.86 3.06 -11.12
C ASP A 745 0.17 4.04 -10.54
N GLU A 746 0.51 3.85 -9.27
CA GLU A 746 1.42 4.73 -8.53
C GLU A 746 2.80 4.05 -8.41
N PRO A 747 3.90 4.76 -8.73
CA PRO A 747 5.24 4.26 -8.47
C PRO A 747 5.44 4.05 -6.97
N GLY A 748 6.33 3.12 -6.62
CA GLY A 748 6.83 3.04 -5.26
C GLY A 748 7.55 4.34 -4.88
N VAL A 749 7.65 4.59 -3.59
CA VAL A 749 8.28 5.81 -3.05
C VAL A 749 9.30 5.43 -2.00
N LEU A 750 10.51 5.97 -2.12
CA LEU A 750 11.51 5.89 -1.06
C LEU A 750 11.57 7.20 -0.29
N LEU A 751 11.35 7.14 1.01
CA LEU A 751 11.33 8.28 1.92
C LEU A 751 12.54 8.24 2.84
N ALA A 752 13.11 9.41 3.11
CA ALA A 752 14.18 9.62 4.06
C ALA A 752 13.95 10.87 4.90
N VAL A 753 14.59 10.94 6.05
CA VAL A 753 14.61 12.13 6.90
C VAL A 753 16.01 12.74 6.92
N ASP A 754 16.08 14.07 6.84
CA ASP A 754 17.28 14.85 7.10
C ASP A 754 17.10 15.71 8.36
N ALA A 755 18.20 16.13 8.98
CA ALA A 755 18.21 17.11 10.06
C ALA A 755 19.04 18.34 9.65
N GLN A 756 18.54 19.51 9.99
CA GLN A 756 19.17 20.79 9.69
C GLN A 756 20.05 21.25 10.87
N PRO A 757 21.00 22.19 10.68
CA PRO A 757 21.85 22.70 11.75
C PRO A 757 21.10 23.39 12.90
N ASP A 758 19.86 23.83 12.67
CA ASP A 758 18.95 24.39 13.68
C ASP A 758 18.18 23.29 14.46
N GLY A 759 18.40 22.02 14.12
CA GLY A 759 17.76 20.86 14.73
C GLY A 759 16.46 20.42 14.07
N ASN A 760 15.92 21.20 13.14
CA ASN A 760 14.68 20.85 12.43
C ASN A 760 14.91 19.65 11.51
N MET A 761 13.96 18.71 11.51
CA MET A 761 14.02 17.55 10.63
C MET A 761 13.02 17.65 9.48
N GLY A 762 13.38 17.15 8.29
CA GLY A 762 12.55 17.21 7.10
C GLY A 762 12.41 15.87 6.39
N MET A 763 11.19 15.52 6.00
CA MET A 763 10.92 14.35 5.16
C MET A 763 11.25 14.65 3.69
N ARG A 764 11.96 13.73 3.04
CA ARG A 764 12.44 13.83 1.65
C ARG A 764 12.04 12.58 0.88
N THR A 765 11.51 12.80 -0.33
CA THR A 765 11.28 11.74 -1.31
C THR A 765 12.53 11.55 -2.16
N PHE A 766 12.85 10.31 -2.52
CA PHE A 766 13.91 9.98 -3.47
C PHE A 766 13.59 10.53 -4.87
N TRP A 767 14.49 11.38 -5.36
CA TRP A 767 14.61 11.80 -6.76
C TRP A 767 15.95 12.51 -6.95
N ARG A 768 16.32 12.82 -8.20
CA ARG A 768 17.67 13.35 -8.53
C ARG A 768 18.08 14.62 -7.78
N GLY A 769 17.16 15.50 -7.40
CA GLY A 769 17.49 16.75 -6.70
C GLY A 769 17.50 16.66 -5.18
N SER A 770 16.98 15.60 -4.58
CA SER A 770 17.05 15.36 -3.14
C SER A 770 18.15 14.37 -2.75
N PHE A 771 18.47 13.41 -3.63
CA PHE A 771 19.50 12.38 -3.42
C PHE A 771 20.61 12.53 -4.45
N LEU A 772 21.43 13.57 -4.27
CA LEU A 772 22.52 13.87 -5.19
C LEU A 772 23.60 12.77 -5.11
N PHE A 773 23.92 12.18 -6.26
CA PHE A 773 24.96 11.17 -6.37
C PHE A 773 25.70 11.31 -7.71
N ASP A 774 26.95 10.87 -7.77
CA ASP A 774 27.67 10.66 -9.02
C ASP A 774 28.62 9.46 -8.85
N PRO A 775 28.60 8.45 -9.74
CA PRO A 775 29.45 7.26 -9.61
C PRO A 775 30.95 7.53 -9.50
N SER A 776 31.44 8.65 -10.06
CA SER A 776 32.85 9.07 -9.97
C SER A 776 33.27 9.51 -8.57
N THR A 777 32.32 9.76 -7.68
CA THR A 777 32.56 10.22 -6.29
C THR A 777 33.02 9.09 -5.35
N ARG A 778 33.47 7.95 -5.91
CA ARG A 778 34.06 6.83 -5.16
C ARG A 778 35.14 7.26 -4.16
N ALA A 779 35.93 8.29 -4.47
CA ALA A 779 36.94 8.81 -3.57
C ALA A 779 36.33 9.50 -2.32
N ALA A 780 35.18 10.16 -2.49
CA ALA A 780 34.39 10.74 -1.41
C ALA A 780 33.40 9.74 -0.79
N GLY A 781 33.33 8.51 -1.31
CA GLY A 781 32.47 7.45 -0.79
C GLY A 781 31.02 7.87 -0.59
N ALA A 782 30.41 8.62 -1.50
CA ALA A 782 28.99 8.97 -1.45
C ALA A 782 28.09 7.73 -1.70
N GLY A 783 26.78 7.85 -1.51
CA GLY A 783 25.76 6.84 -1.83
C GLY A 783 25.10 6.21 -0.60
N PHE A 784 24.39 5.09 -0.82
CA PHE A 784 23.68 4.32 0.20
C PHE A 784 24.63 3.47 1.03
N LYS A 785 24.44 3.46 2.36
CA LYS A 785 25.35 2.85 3.32
C LYS A 785 24.63 2.23 4.50
N ALA A 786 25.18 1.12 4.98
CA ALA A 786 24.83 0.54 6.27
C ALA A 786 25.94 0.82 7.29
N PHE A 787 25.57 0.89 8.58
CA PHE A 787 26.54 0.90 9.68
C PHE A 787 27.28 -0.42 9.72
N ARG A 788 28.60 -0.37 9.91
CA ARG A 788 29.42 -1.57 10.10
C ARG A 788 28.99 -2.28 11.39
N PRO A 789 28.56 -3.56 11.34
CA PRO A 789 28.18 -4.28 12.54
C PRO A 789 29.35 -4.39 13.52
N LEU A 790 29.07 -4.16 14.79
CA LEU A 790 30.04 -4.28 15.88
C LEU A 790 29.67 -5.48 16.76
N VAL A 791 30.68 -6.23 17.17
CA VAL A 791 30.53 -7.40 18.03
C VAL A 791 31.35 -7.23 19.30
N LEU A 792 30.80 -7.67 20.44
CA LEU A 792 31.57 -7.81 21.67
C LEU A 792 32.39 -9.10 21.57
N ASP A 793 33.70 -8.97 21.43
CA ASP A 793 34.61 -10.09 21.53
C ASP A 793 34.67 -10.57 22.99
N ARG A 794 34.28 -11.82 23.22
CA ARG A 794 34.19 -12.38 24.58
C ARG A 794 35.57 -12.69 25.17
N GLU A 795 36.58 -12.87 24.34
CA GLU A 795 37.94 -13.17 24.80
C GLU A 795 38.64 -11.90 25.30
N SER A 796 38.66 -10.84 24.48
CA SER A 796 39.27 -9.56 24.86
C SER A 796 38.36 -8.67 25.72
N GLY A 797 37.04 -8.90 25.68
CA GLY A 797 36.05 -7.98 26.27
C GLY A 797 35.88 -6.67 25.49
N ALA A 798 36.53 -6.52 24.34
CA ALA A 798 36.47 -5.32 23.52
C ALA A 798 35.33 -5.40 22.49
N ILE A 799 34.83 -4.23 22.08
CA ILE A 799 33.92 -4.12 20.93
C ILE A 799 34.78 -3.98 19.67
N VAL A 800 34.60 -4.90 18.71
CA VAL A 800 35.35 -4.94 17.46
C VAL A 800 34.41 -4.91 16.25
N PRO A 801 34.81 -4.25 15.14
CA PRO A 801 34.04 -4.26 13.91
C PRO A 801 34.13 -5.60 13.16
N LEU A 802 33.06 -6.01 12.50
CA LEU A 802 33.12 -7.13 11.55
C LEU A 802 33.84 -6.72 10.25
N PRO A 803 34.70 -7.59 9.68
CA PRO A 803 35.30 -7.37 8.37
C PRO A 803 34.25 -7.61 7.26
N TYR A 804 34.44 -7.02 6.07
CA TYR A 804 33.44 -7.06 4.99
C TYR A 804 33.04 -8.49 4.60
N GLU A 805 34.00 -9.41 4.55
CA GLU A 805 33.77 -10.81 4.21
C GLU A 805 33.00 -11.59 5.29
N ALA A 806 32.77 -11.04 6.47
CA ALA A 806 31.90 -11.62 7.51
C ALA A 806 30.48 -11.05 7.47
N ILE A 807 30.26 -9.92 6.78
CA ILE A 807 28.95 -9.29 6.65
C ILE A 807 28.11 -10.07 5.64
N ARG A 808 26.87 -10.40 5.99
CA ARG A 808 25.93 -11.23 5.22
C ARG A 808 24.56 -10.58 5.16
N GLY A 809 23.67 -11.15 4.36
CA GLY A 809 22.29 -10.70 4.22
C GLY A 809 22.14 -9.47 3.32
N PRO A 810 20.99 -8.80 3.36
CA PRO A 810 20.66 -7.69 2.47
C PRO A 810 21.60 -6.48 2.55
N HIS A 811 22.23 -6.26 3.70
CA HIS A 811 23.23 -5.22 3.88
C HIS A 811 24.66 -5.73 3.67
N ALA A 812 24.88 -6.80 2.89
CA ALA A 812 26.24 -7.19 2.51
C ALA A 812 26.97 -6.05 1.79
N PHE A 813 28.29 -5.97 1.98
CA PHE A 813 29.13 -4.97 1.32
C PHE A 813 29.01 -5.07 -0.20
N SER A 814 28.79 -3.95 -0.88
CA SER A 814 28.68 -3.89 -2.34
C SER A 814 29.33 -2.64 -2.92
N MET A 815 29.97 -2.77 -4.07
CA MET A 815 30.50 -1.64 -4.85
C MET A 815 29.58 -1.21 -5.99
N GLU A 816 28.43 -1.88 -6.13
CA GLU A 816 27.51 -1.76 -7.26
C GLU A 816 27.14 -0.32 -7.61
N GLN A 817 26.88 0.52 -6.60
CA GLN A 817 26.46 1.90 -6.81
C GLN A 817 27.52 2.80 -7.50
N TYR A 818 28.78 2.38 -7.56
CA TYR A 818 29.86 3.11 -8.25
C TYR A 818 30.11 2.61 -9.68
N GLU A 819 29.26 1.71 -10.19
CA GLU A 819 29.39 1.13 -11.52
C GLU A 819 28.45 1.84 -12.51
N GLY A 820 28.96 2.13 -13.71
CA GLY A 820 28.16 2.74 -14.79
C GLY A 820 28.06 4.27 -14.69
N SER A 821 27.05 4.80 -15.37
CA SER A 821 26.74 6.23 -15.46
C SER A 821 25.80 6.69 -14.34
N LEU A 822 25.64 8.01 -14.21
CA LEU A 822 24.66 8.61 -13.32
C LEU A 822 23.23 8.09 -13.57
N ASP A 823 22.86 7.95 -14.84
CA ASP A 823 21.55 7.43 -15.23
C ASP A 823 21.37 5.97 -14.82
N ASP A 824 22.45 5.17 -14.85
CA ASP A 824 22.42 3.78 -14.41
C ASP A 824 22.15 3.65 -12.90
N PHE A 825 22.72 4.54 -12.09
CA PHE A 825 22.46 4.59 -10.65
C PHE A 825 20.96 4.84 -10.37
N TYR A 826 20.39 5.92 -10.91
CA TYR A 826 18.98 6.24 -10.65
C TYR A 826 18.05 5.16 -11.19
N ARG A 827 18.34 4.59 -12.37
CA ARG A 827 17.54 3.49 -12.93
C ARG A 827 17.52 2.27 -12.02
N ARG A 828 18.65 1.89 -11.42
CA ARG A 828 18.72 0.76 -10.48
C ARG A 828 17.88 1.02 -9.23
N VAL A 829 17.99 2.23 -8.66
CA VAL A 829 17.19 2.61 -7.49
C VAL A 829 15.70 2.66 -7.82
N ASP A 830 15.33 3.25 -8.96
CA ASP A 830 13.94 3.31 -9.41
C ASP A 830 13.34 1.92 -9.63
N ARG A 831 14.11 0.97 -10.16
CA ARG A 831 13.69 -0.45 -10.30
C ARG A 831 13.58 -1.16 -8.95
N ALA A 832 14.46 -0.84 -7.98
CA ALA A 832 14.36 -1.37 -6.62
C ALA A 832 13.13 -0.83 -5.85
N ILE A 833 12.68 0.38 -6.17
CA ILE A 833 11.51 1.01 -5.55
C ILE A 833 10.21 0.63 -6.28
N SER A 834 10.27 0.54 -7.60
CA SER A 834 9.15 0.30 -8.51
C SER A 834 9.51 -0.84 -9.48
N PRO A 835 9.40 -2.09 -9.03
CA PRO A 835 9.87 -3.25 -9.80
C PRO A 835 9.02 -3.55 -11.03
N ARG A 836 7.75 -3.15 -11.06
CA ARG A 836 6.87 -3.31 -12.21
C ARG A 836 7.02 -2.14 -13.20
N PRO A 837 6.81 -2.37 -14.50
CA PRO A 837 6.76 -1.29 -15.48
C PRO A 837 5.75 -0.19 -15.10
N LEU A 838 6.05 1.05 -15.49
CA LEU A 838 5.21 2.24 -15.22
C LEU A 838 4.48 2.72 -16.47
N ASP A 839 3.50 3.59 -16.29
CA ASP A 839 2.92 4.35 -17.39
C ASP A 839 3.77 5.60 -17.68
N ALA A 840 4.24 5.74 -18.92
CA ALA A 840 5.18 6.80 -19.28
C ALA A 840 4.55 8.20 -19.24
N GLU A 841 3.29 8.34 -19.66
CA GLU A 841 2.60 9.64 -19.66
C GLU A 841 2.26 10.07 -18.23
N ARG A 842 1.81 9.15 -17.37
CA ARG A 842 1.57 9.45 -15.95
C ARG A 842 2.85 9.81 -15.21
N GLU A 843 3.95 9.13 -15.50
CA GLU A 843 5.25 9.47 -14.90
C GLU A 843 5.73 10.86 -15.36
N LEU A 844 5.53 11.21 -16.63
CA LEU A 844 5.76 12.56 -17.14
C LEU A 844 4.93 13.60 -16.37
N LEU A 845 3.63 13.36 -16.20
CA LEU A 845 2.73 14.26 -15.48
C LEU A 845 3.19 14.46 -14.03
N ARG A 846 3.62 13.39 -13.36
CA ARG A 846 4.16 13.45 -11.99
C ARG A 846 5.44 14.28 -11.90
N LEU A 847 6.33 14.19 -12.88
CA LEU A 847 7.53 15.03 -12.94
C LEU A 847 7.17 16.51 -13.15
N VAL A 848 6.14 16.79 -13.96
CA VAL A 848 5.62 18.16 -14.12
C VAL A 848 4.96 18.67 -12.83
N ASP A 849 4.19 17.85 -12.12
CA ASP A 849 3.62 18.18 -10.81
C ASP A 849 4.73 18.56 -9.80
N ALA A 850 5.81 17.78 -9.76
CA ALA A 850 6.95 18.05 -8.88
C ALA A 850 7.69 19.35 -9.25
N LEU A 851 7.81 19.66 -10.55
CA LEU A 851 8.34 20.94 -11.01
C LEU A 851 7.44 22.11 -10.58
N GLU A 852 6.13 21.97 -10.73
CA GLU A 852 5.15 22.98 -10.29
C GLU A 852 5.25 23.25 -8.80
N GLU A 853 5.31 22.20 -7.97
CA GLU A 853 5.48 22.33 -6.52
C GLU A 853 6.77 23.08 -6.15
N ASN A 854 7.88 22.79 -6.84
CA ASN A 854 9.15 23.49 -6.65
C ASN A 854 9.06 24.98 -7.03
N VAL A 855 8.34 25.30 -8.10
CA VAL A 855 8.07 26.69 -8.51
C VAL A 855 7.21 27.41 -7.48
N VAL A 856 6.12 26.81 -7.00
CA VAL A 856 5.22 27.40 -5.99
C VAL A 856 5.97 27.65 -4.67
N ARG A 857 6.80 26.70 -4.20
CA ARG A 857 7.65 26.90 -3.01
C ARG A 857 8.62 28.07 -3.19
N ARG A 858 9.16 28.24 -4.40
CA ARG A 858 10.06 29.35 -4.71
C ARG A 858 9.35 30.70 -4.68
N VAL A 859 8.09 30.79 -5.12
CA VAL A 859 7.28 32.03 -5.01
C VAL A 859 7.29 32.55 -3.58
N LEU A 860 6.98 31.69 -2.61
CA LEU A 860 6.98 32.04 -1.19
C LEU A 860 8.36 32.53 -0.71
N SER A 861 9.43 31.83 -1.09
CA SER A 861 10.80 32.20 -0.69
C SER A 861 11.23 33.56 -1.22
N VAL A 862 10.91 33.84 -2.49
CA VAL A 862 11.24 35.11 -3.13
C VAL A 862 10.46 36.26 -2.49
N GLN A 863 9.16 36.05 -2.24
CA GLN A 863 8.29 37.03 -1.59
C GLN A 863 8.72 37.34 -0.15
N ASN A 864 9.08 36.31 0.63
CA ASN A 864 9.60 36.50 1.99
C ASN A 864 10.90 37.30 1.99
N GLY A 865 11.80 37.04 1.03
CA GLY A 865 13.02 37.82 0.85
C GLY A 865 12.76 39.29 0.50
N GLU A 866 11.85 39.54 -0.43
CA GLU A 866 11.46 40.90 -0.81
C GLU A 866 10.82 41.66 0.37
N ALA A 867 9.96 41.00 1.15
CA ALA A 867 9.39 41.57 2.36
C ALA A 867 10.47 41.91 3.41
N PHE A 868 11.46 41.03 3.60
CA PHE A 868 12.57 41.26 4.52
C PHE A 868 13.40 42.48 4.11
N VAL A 869 13.76 42.59 2.83
CA VAL A 869 14.55 43.73 2.32
C VAL A 869 13.75 45.02 2.48
N ARG A 870 12.46 45.05 2.11
CA ARG A 870 11.61 46.25 2.30
C ARG A 870 11.54 46.70 3.75
N ALA A 871 11.44 45.74 4.69
CA ALA A 871 11.31 46.04 6.10
C ALA A 871 12.62 46.55 6.73
N ARG A 872 13.80 46.06 6.29
CA ARG A 872 15.08 46.34 6.96
C ARG A 872 16.04 47.22 6.18
N GLY A 873 15.94 47.29 4.85
CA GLY A 873 16.79 48.13 4.00
C GLY A 873 18.28 47.76 4.03
N VAL A 874 18.65 46.56 4.47
CA VAL A 874 20.03 46.09 4.58
C VAL A 874 20.43 45.21 3.40
N VAL A 875 21.64 45.41 2.88
CA VAL A 875 22.25 44.50 1.91
C VAL A 875 22.70 43.24 2.65
N ILE A 876 22.22 42.08 2.22
CA ILE A 876 22.60 40.80 2.80
C ILE A 876 23.97 40.39 2.23
N PRO A 877 25.04 40.24 3.05
CA PRO A 877 26.36 39.86 2.54
C PRO A 877 26.35 38.49 1.87
N MET A 878 26.96 38.35 0.69
CA MET A 878 27.01 37.10 -0.05
C MET A 878 28.14 36.19 0.46
N PRO A 879 27.87 34.90 0.78
CA PRO A 879 28.91 33.91 1.09
C PRO A 879 29.94 33.75 -0.05
N GLU A 880 31.15 33.33 0.29
CA GLU A 880 32.25 33.15 -0.67
C GLU A 880 32.41 31.68 -1.09
N GLY A 881 32.67 31.46 -2.38
CA GLY A 881 32.96 30.15 -2.95
C GLY A 881 31.90 29.10 -2.59
N ALA A 882 32.35 27.91 -2.19
CA ALA A 882 31.48 26.77 -1.87
C ALA A 882 30.55 27.01 -0.65
N ALA A 883 30.80 28.05 0.17
CA ALA A 883 29.93 28.40 1.30
C ALA A 883 28.55 28.88 0.85
N ILE A 884 28.38 29.22 -0.44
CA ILE A 884 27.08 29.57 -1.03
C ILE A 884 26.04 28.44 -0.91
N PHE A 885 26.47 27.17 -0.82
CA PHE A 885 25.59 26.02 -0.62
C PHE A 885 25.42 25.62 0.85
N GLN A 886 26.00 26.40 1.78
CA GLN A 886 26.08 26.11 3.23
C GLN A 886 25.53 27.29 4.04
N THR A 887 24.54 27.97 3.47
CA THR A 887 23.99 29.20 4.01
C THR A 887 23.21 28.98 5.29
N SER A 888 23.22 29.98 6.16
CA SER A 888 22.32 30.11 7.31
C SER A 888 21.75 31.53 7.35
N GLY A 889 20.68 31.74 8.11
CA GLY A 889 20.01 33.04 8.20
C GLY A 889 19.44 33.51 6.85
N PRO A 890 19.47 34.81 6.51
CA PRO A 890 18.71 35.37 5.39
C PRO A 890 18.97 34.75 4.00
N TRP A 891 20.17 34.20 3.74
CA TRP A 891 20.38 33.43 2.51
C TRP A 891 19.61 32.10 2.58
N GLU A 892 19.69 31.34 3.67
CA GLU A 892 18.91 30.11 3.78
C GLU A 892 17.38 30.35 3.78
N ASP A 893 16.94 31.41 4.46
CA ASP A 893 15.52 31.72 4.62
C ASP A 893 14.88 32.20 3.30
N PHE A 894 15.60 33.00 2.52
CA PHE A 894 15.02 33.77 1.42
C PHE A 894 15.62 33.49 0.05
N ALA A 895 16.80 32.87 -0.02
CA ALA A 895 17.60 32.74 -1.24
C ALA A 895 18.56 31.55 -1.12
N THR A 896 18.08 30.35 -1.45
CA THR A 896 18.87 29.13 -1.33
C THR A 896 19.41 28.73 -2.70
N PRO A 897 20.69 29.07 -3.00
CA PRO A 897 21.42 28.51 -4.14
C PRO A 897 21.24 26.99 -4.26
N SER A 898 21.15 26.27 -3.14
CA SER A 898 20.78 24.86 -3.09
C SER A 898 19.38 24.53 -3.66
N ARG A 899 18.36 25.34 -3.39
CA ARG A 899 16.98 25.17 -3.87
C ARG A 899 16.84 25.60 -5.33
N ASP A 900 17.49 26.69 -5.73
CA ASP A 900 17.54 27.12 -7.13
C ASP A 900 18.27 26.10 -8.01
N LEU A 901 19.35 25.49 -7.51
CA LEU A 901 19.99 24.36 -8.19
C LEU A 901 19.04 23.16 -8.32
N ARG A 902 18.25 22.83 -7.29
CA ARG A 902 17.23 21.76 -7.38
C ARG A 902 16.15 22.09 -8.40
N LEU A 903 15.69 23.34 -8.48
CA LEU A 903 14.74 23.78 -9.50
C LEU A 903 15.31 23.54 -10.91
N LEU A 904 16.57 23.90 -11.13
CA LEU A 904 17.25 23.66 -12.42
C LEU A 904 17.38 22.16 -12.74
N ILE A 905 17.67 21.32 -11.74
CA ILE A 905 17.67 19.86 -11.90
C ILE A 905 16.25 19.35 -12.25
N SER A 906 15.19 19.86 -11.61
CA SER A 906 13.82 19.50 -11.96
C SER A 906 13.47 19.89 -13.40
N VAL A 907 13.94 21.04 -13.87
CA VAL A 907 13.76 21.46 -15.27
C VAL A 907 14.45 20.48 -16.22
N ASP A 908 15.70 20.10 -15.95
CA ASP A 908 16.43 19.15 -16.80
C ASP A 908 15.80 17.74 -16.76
N GLU A 909 15.28 17.33 -15.61
CA GLU A 909 14.58 16.05 -15.44
C GLU A 909 13.32 16.01 -16.30
N VAL A 910 12.45 17.01 -16.18
CA VAL A 910 11.22 17.11 -16.98
C VAL A 910 11.53 17.18 -18.49
N ARG A 911 12.49 18.02 -18.90
CA ARG A 911 12.86 18.17 -20.32
C ARG A 911 13.48 16.91 -20.92
N GLY A 912 14.28 16.18 -20.15
CA GLY A 912 14.99 15.00 -20.62
C GLY A 912 14.17 13.71 -20.54
N PHE A 913 13.04 13.72 -19.82
CA PHE A 913 12.25 12.51 -19.57
C PHE A 913 11.78 11.80 -20.85
N PRO A 914 11.17 12.47 -21.86
CA PRO A 914 10.72 11.79 -23.08
C PRO A 914 11.81 10.96 -23.77
N LYS A 915 13.01 11.54 -23.91
CA LYS A 915 14.17 10.85 -24.49
C LYS A 915 14.67 9.70 -23.62
N ARG A 916 14.70 9.87 -22.29
CA ARG A 916 15.13 8.81 -21.36
C ARG A 916 14.13 7.65 -21.35
N ALA A 917 12.83 7.95 -21.38
CA ALA A 917 11.78 6.95 -21.43
C ALA A 917 11.88 6.10 -22.70
N ALA A 918 12.08 6.74 -23.85
CA ALA A 918 12.30 6.03 -25.12
C ALA A 918 13.59 5.20 -25.17
N ALA A 919 14.60 5.56 -24.36
CA ALA A 919 15.87 4.82 -24.26
C ALA A 919 15.82 3.62 -23.30
N ASP A 920 14.78 3.48 -22.50
CA ASP A 920 14.55 2.36 -21.56
C ASP A 920 13.11 1.85 -21.69
N PRO A 921 12.71 1.30 -22.86
CA PRO A 921 11.31 0.93 -23.12
C PRO A 921 10.81 -0.15 -22.15
N ASP A 922 11.68 -1.07 -21.71
CA ASP A 922 11.35 -2.12 -20.74
C ASP A 922 10.90 -1.57 -19.37
N ARG A 923 11.16 -0.29 -19.09
CA ARG A 923 10.72 0.39 -17.87
C ARG A 923 9.23 0.72 -17.88
N PHE A 924 8.61 0.80 -19.05
CA PHE A 924 7.26 1.29 -19.23
C PHE A 924 6.34 0.24 -19.85
N VAL A 925 5.04 0.34 -19.55
CA VAL A 925 4.03 -0.53 -20.14
C VAL A 925 3.76 -0.07 -21.57
N GLY A 926 3.85 -0.99 -22.53
CA GLY A 926 3.54 -0.72 -23.94
C GLY A 926 4.67 -0.01 -24.69
N GLU A 927 4.34 0.46 -25.89
CA GLU A 927 5.31 1.16 -26.75
C GLU A 927 5.46 2.63 -26.32
N VAL A 928 6.71 3.08 -26.15
CA VAL A 928 7.01 4.46 -25.71
C VAL A 928 7.22 5.37 -26.92
N ASP A 929 6.22 6.19 -27.25
CA ASP A 929 6.34 7.23 -28.28
C ASP A 929 6.93 8.51 -27.69
N GLN A 930 8.22 8.76 -27.99
CA GLN A 930 8.91 9.98 -27.57
C GLN A 930 8.20 11.25 -28.04
N ALA A 931 7.70 11.29 -29.28
CA ALA A 931 7.08 12.48 -29.85
C ALA A 931 5.73 12.78 -29.17
N ALA A 932 4.97 11.74 -28.83
CA ALA A 932 3.75 11.88 -28.04
C ALA A 932 4.03 12.44 -26.64
N LEU A 933 5.07 11.94 -25.96
CA LEU A 933 5.49 12.44 -24.65
C LEU A 933 6.00 13.89 -24.71
N GLU A 934 6.76 14.26 -25.74
CA GLU A 934 7.20 15.66 -25.97
C GLU A 934 6.01 16.59 -26.19
N ALA A 935 5.00 16.15 -26.95
CA ALA A 935 3.77 16.90 -27.15
C ALA A 935 2.95 17.02 -25.87
N ALA A 936 2.85 15.95 -25.06
CA ALA A 936 2.19 15.98 -23.75
C ALA A 936 2.89 16.95 -22.79
N LEU A 937 4.22 16.90 -22.74
CA LEU A 937 5.02 17.81 -21.92
C LEU A 937 4.77 19.28 -22.32
N ALA A 938 4.82 19.58 -23.63
CA ALA A 938 4.60 20.93 -24.12
C ALA A 938 3.21 21.45 -23.74
N ARG A 939 2.16 20.62 -23.90
CA ARG A 939 0.80 20.96 -23.48
C ARG A 939 0.72 21.29 -21.99
N GLU A 940 1.32 20.47 -21.13
CA GLU A 940 1.25 20.65 -19.68
C GLU A 940 2.04 21.86 -19.19
N LEU A 941 3.22 22.13 -19.75
CA LEU A 941 4.01 23.32 -19.44
C LEU A 941 3.32 24.62 -19.87
N ASP A 942 2.54 24.59 -20.96
CA ASP A 942 1.72 25.72 -21.42
C ASP A 942 0.43 25.90 -20.60
N ARG A 943 -0.16 24.79 -20.13
CA ARG A 943 -1.44 24.79 -19.39
C ARG A 943 -1.28 25.33 -17.97
N ARG A 944 -0.21 24.96 -17.28
CA ARG A 944 0.01 25.26 -15.85
C ARG A 944 0.57 26.66 -15.64
N ARG A 945 -0.06 27.41 -14.74
CA ARG A 945 0.22 28.84 -14.47
C ARG A 945 0.41 29.09 -12.99
N PHE A 946 1.28 30.03 -12.67
CA PHE A 946 1.47 30.55 -11.32
C PHE A 946 1.63 32.06 -11.34
N THR A 947 1.39 32.71 -10.21
CA THR A 947 1.51 34.16 -10.07
C THR A 947 2.50 34.49 -8.96
N TYR A 948 3.39 35.44 -9.22
CA TYR A 948 4.20 36.07 -8.18
C TYR A 948 3.89 37.57 -8.09
N VAL A 949 4.32 38.22 -7.02
CA VAL A 949 4.12 39.67 -6.80
C VAL A 949 5.40 40.39 -7.18
N GLY A 950 5.33 41.29 -8.16
CA GLY A 950 6.47 42.08 -8.64
C GLY A 950 6.96 43.12 -7.65
N SER A 951 8.10 43.72 -7.95
CA SER A 951 8.75 44.74 -7.12
C SER A 951 7.92 46.02 -6.97
N ASP A 952 6.98 46.29 -7.89
CA ASP A 952 6.01 47.39 -7.78
C ASP A 952 4.71 46.99 -7.04
N GLY A 953 4.60 45.75 -6.58
CA GLY A 953 3.41 45.20 -5.92
C GLY A 953 2.34 44.67 -6.88
N SER A 954 2.55 44.76 -8.20
CA SER A 954 1.62 44.22 -9.18
C SER A 954 1.78 42.69 -9.33
N PRO A 955 0.69 41.95 -9.62
CA PRO A 955 0.81 40.52 -9.94
C PRO A 955 1.47 40.31 -11.31
N VAL A 956 2.34 39.31 -11.40
CA VAL A 956 2.93 38.80 -12.65
C VAL A 956 2.55 37.33 -12.78
N GLU A 957 1.80 36.99 -13.82
CA GLU A 957 1.44 35.61 -14.15
C GLU A 957 2.45 35.02 -15.15
N LEU A 958 2.96 33.83 -14.83
CA LEU A 958 3.85 33.05 -15.68
C LEU A 958 3.31 31.63 -15.87
N ARG A 959 3.71 31.00 -16.97
CA ARG A 959 3.52 29.56 -17.22
C ARG A 959 4.74 28.77 -16.76
N LEU A 960 4.59 27.47 -16.54
CA LEU A 960 5.75 26.61 -16.27
C LEU A 960 6.73 26.59 -17.45
N ARG A 961 6.26 26.70 -18.69
CA ARG A 961 7.16 26.88 -19.85
C ARG A 961 8.09 28.06 -19.70
N ASP A 962 7.64 29.16 -19.09
CA ASP A 962 8.45 30.37 -18.97
C ASP A 962 9.63 30.10 -18.03
N VAL A 963 9.41 29.33 -16.96
CA VAL A 963 10.48 28.88 -16.05
C VAL A 963 11.48 27.99 -16.78
N VAL A 964 10.99 27.05 -17.58
CA VAL A 964 11.81 26.12 -18.37
C VAL A 964 12.66 26.87 -19.40
N GLU A 965 12.07 27.81 -20.13
CA GLU A 965 12.76 28.66 -21.13
C GLU A 965 13.77 29.61 -20.46
N ARG A 966 13.51 30.04 -19.22
CA ARG A 966 14.38 30.94 -18.44
C ARG A 966 15.48 30.22 -17.66
N ALA A 967 15.62 28.89 -17.76
CA ALA A 967 16.57 28.11 -16.96
C ALA A 967 18.01 28.69 -16.94
N ALA A 968 18.55 29.09 -18.10
CA ALA A 968 19.89 29.68 -18.18
C ALA A 968 20.01 31.03 -17.43
N ARG A 969 18.93 31.80 -17.31
CA ARG A 969 18.89 33.04 -16.50
C ARG A 969 18.78 32.73 -15.01
N LEU A 970 18.09 31.64 -14.66
CA LEU A 970 17.92 31.19 -13.29
C LEU A 970 19.22 30.71 -12.63
N GLU A 971 20.24 30.35 -13.43
CA GLU A 971 21.59 29.99 -12.96
C GLU A 971 22.29 31.07 -12.13
N VAL A 972 21.83 32.33 -12.21
CA VAL A 972 22.37 33.47 -11.44
C VAL A 972 21.25 34.32 -10.82
N ALA A 973 20.03 33.79 -10.68
CA ALA A 973 18.84 34.53 -10.23
C ALA A 973 18.49 34.31 -8.74
N TYR A 974 19.40 33.76 -7.95
CA TYR A 974 19.11 33.37 -6.57
C TYR A 974 19.52 34.40 -5.52
N ASN A 975 20.12 35.54 -5.89
CA ASN A 975 20.57 36.55 -4.92
C ASN A 975 19.36 37.29 -4.27
N PRO A 976 19.23 37.32 -2.92
CA PRO A 976 18.10 37.98 -2.26
C PRO A 976 18.15 39.52 -2.36
N ASN A 977 19.30 40.08 -2.75
CA ASN A 977 19.48 41.52 -2.94
C ASN A 977 18.96 42.03 -4.29
N ASP A 978 18.66 41.14 -5.24
CA ASP A 978 18.03 41.52 -6.51
C ASP A 978 16.51 41.68 -6.36
N CYS A 979 15.92 42.52 -7.22
CA CYS A 979 14.48 42.64 -7.40
C CYS A 979 13.83 41.30 -7.81
N VAL A 980 12.52 41.19 -7.58
CA VAL A 980 11.77 39.95 -7.83
C VAL A 980 11.86 39.51 -9.30
N GLU A 981 11.86 40.44 -10.24
CA GLU A 981 11.89 40.17 -11.68
C GLU A 981 13.20 39.51 -12.13
N VAL A 982 14.35 40.01 -11.64
CA VAL A 982 15.67 39.38 -11.88
C VAL A 982 15.69 37.99 -11.26
N ARG A 983 15.11 37.84 -10.07
CA ARG A 983 15.02 36.55 -9.39
C ARG A 983 14.12 35.54 -10.10
N TRP A 984 13.27 35.96 -11.02
CA TRP A 984 12.47 35.10 -11.90
C TRP A 984 12.99 35.07 -13.35
N GLY A 985 14.22 35.56 -13.57
CA GLY A 985 14.88 35.51 -14.88
C GLY A 985 14.14 36.30 -15.96
N ALA A 986 13.45 37.39 -15.61
CA ALA A 986 12.75 38.22 -16.57
C ALA A 986 13.69 38.64 -17.73
N PRO A 987 13.24 38.60 -18.99
CA PRO A 987 14.08 38.99 -20.12
C PRO A 987 14.47 40.47 -20.05
N ASP A 988 15.70 40.79 -20.45
CA ASP A 988 16.16 42.18 -20.52
C ASP A 988 15.31 42.98 -21.53
N GLY A 989 14.95 44.22 -21.18
CA GLY A 989 14.09 45.06 -22.02
C GLY A 989 12.59 44.69 -22.01
N SER A 990 12.17 43.66 -21.26
CA SER A 990 10.77 43.30 -21.11
C SER A 990 10.00 44.27 -20.20
N ALA A 991 8.68 44.35 -20.39
CA ALA A 991 7.79 45.11 -19.49
C ALA A 991 7.73 44.53 -18.07
N GLU A 992 8.10 43.25 -17.90
CA GLU A 992 8.33 42.62 -16.60
C GLU A 992 9.58 43.22 -15.97
N MET A 993 10.74 43.14 -16.63
CA MET A 993 12.02 43.66 -16.12
C MET A 993 11.99 45.18 -15.85
N ALA A 994 11.19 45.95 -16.59
CA ALA A 994 11.02 47.40 -16.36
C ALA A 994 10.48 47.74 -14.95
N ARG A 995 9.88 46.78 -14.24
CA ARG A 995 9.38 46.93 -12.86
C ARG A 995 10.46 46.75 -11.81
N CYS A 996 11.63 46.24 -12.19
CA CYS A 996 12.74 46.01 -11.29
C CYS A 996 13.27 47.33 -10.73
N THR A 997 13.09 47.55 -9.43
CA THR A 997 13.52 48.78 -8.73
C THR A 997 14.89 48.66 -8.06
N ARG A 998 15.47 47.46 -8.02
CA ARG A 998 16.66 47.14 -7.21
C ARG A 998 17.53 46.05 -7.85
N ARG A 999 18.85 46.20 -7.74
CA ARG A 999 19.83 45.16 -8.14
C ARG A 999 20.76 44.84 -6.99
N ALA A 1000 21.24 43.60 -6.94
CA ALA A 1000 22.32 43.21 -6.05
C ALA A 1000 23.58 44.04 -6.33
N PRO A 1001 24.45 44.29 -5.32
CA PRO A 1001 25.70 45.04 -5.52
C PRO A 1001 26.57 44.43 -6.62
N ASP A 1002 27.29 45.29 -7.35
CA ASP A 1002 28.14 44.89 -8.49
C ASP A 1002 29.12 43.76 -8.13
N GLU A 1003 29.72 43.82 -6.94
CA GLU A 1003 30.63 42.78 -6.43
C GLU A 1003 29.93 41.41 -6.28
N GLN A 1004 28.70 41.39 -5.73
CA GLN A 1004 27.95 40.15 -5.60
C GLN A 1004 27.52 39.62 -6.96
N ARG A 1005 27.14 40.49 -7.91
CA ARG A 1005 26.78 40.06 -9.27
C ARG A 1005 27.97 39.45 -10.02
N ALA A 1006 29.16 40.04 -9.88
CA ALA A 1006 30.39 39.47 -10.45
C ALA A 1006 30.66 38.08 -9.86
N ARG A 1007 30.55 37.94 -8.53
CA ARG A 1007 30.71 36.65 -7.84
C ARG A 1007 29.68 35.62 -8.30
N MET A 1008 28.42 36.00 -8.48
CA MET A 1008 27.38 35.10 -9.01
C MET A 1008 27.75 34.53 -10.39
N GLU A 1009 28.32 35.34 -11.29
CA GLU A 1009 28.78 34.88 -12.60
C GLU A 1009 30.00 33.96 -12.51
N GLU A 1010 30.93 34.19 -11.56
CA GLU A 1010 32.02 33.25 -11.28
C GLU A 1010 31.49 31.87 -10.84
N LEU A 1011 30.42 31.86 -10.05
CA LEU A 1011 29.79 30.64 -9.54
C LEU A 1011 28.84 29.97 -10.53
N ARG A 1012 28.51 30.62 -11.66
CA ARG A 1012 27.51 30.15 -12.63
C ARG A 1012 27.80 28.76 -13.16
N GLY A 1013 29.08 28.40 -13.34
CA GLY A 1013 29.48 27.07 -13.82
C GLY A 1013 28.87 25.93 -12.99
N TRP A 1014 28.83 26.08 -11.67
CA TRP A 1014 28.22 25.10 -10.76
C TRP A 1014 26.72 24.92 -11.00
N PHE A 1015 26.02 26.02 -11.30
CA PHE A 1015 24.60 25.96 -11.62
C PHE A 1015 24.36 25.38 -12.99
N ARG A 1016 25.09 25.86 -14.02
CA ARG A 1016 24.99 25.39 -15.40
C ARG A 1016 25.24 23.90 -15.52
N ASP A 1017 26.29 23.41 -14.87
CA ASP A 1017 26.73 22.02 -14.97
C ASP A 1017 26.00 21.10 -13.96
N ARG A 1018 25.01 21.66 -13.24
CA ARG A 1018 24.23 21.02 -12.16
C ARG A 1018 25.09 20.37 -11.08
N ASN A 1019 26.28 20.91 -10.88
CA ASN A 1019 27.29 20.31 -10.03
C ASN A 1019 27.65 21.28 -8.90
N ARG A 1020 27.57 20.80 -7.65
CA ARG A 1020 28.08 21.58 -6.52
C ARG A 1020 29.59 21.36 -6.40
N PRO A 1021 30.37 22.35 -5.96
CA PRO A 1021 31.78 22.12 -5.65
C PRO A 1021 31.89 21.11 -4.50
N ALA A 1022 32.84 20.17 -4.62
CA ALA A 1022 33.18 19.24 -3.56
C ALA A 1022 33.76 19.99 -2.34
N ARG A 1023 33.64 19.39 -1.15
CA ARG A 1023 34.28 19.85 0.09
C ARG A 1023 35.60 19.13 0.33
#